data_AF-A0A0M8KPI6-F1
#
_entry.id   AF-A0A0M8KPI6-F1
#
_cell.length_a   1.000
_cell.length_b   1.000
_cell.length_c   1.000
_cell.angle_alpha   90.00
_cell.angle_beta   90.00
_cell.angle_gamma   90.00
#
_symmetry.space_group_name_H-M   'P 1'
#
loop_
_entity.id
_entity.type
_entity.pdbx_description
1 polymer ?
#
loop_
_entity_poly.entity_id
_entity_poly.type
_entity_poly.pdbx_seq_one_letter_code
_entity_poly.pdbx_strand_id
1 'polypeptide(L)'
;MIPRTAARPLSLALLATLLVSLVVLAPAGLPQARAEGYNTGRTAPSMLVVDGSGSMRADDVGGRSRMDVAKEALSTLVPMLPEDASVGLMTYGNSDPATAARQEAGCQDVKTLVKPDGLDRQALLGAIEGVQPSGYTPIGLSLTKAAAELPEAEMRSIVLVSDGIDECGGPPPCEVAADLAQKHPEMRIHTIGFKAEQDARDELACIAEATGGTFADATDAETLRDELLVKMTRAIQGYATQGQPITGGTSPETAVDLAPGSFLDVLEHGSAAIDDGEGFSRFYRLQLAEGEIAHLTATMVLPGGGGDASSLAQLRLATSSADGVDCRIGEVQARAEADLGQGPITAAVATPRLGETANLTCFGQDADGTVILEVERTGDPALEEAVPVELQFFAEEKVALDGLPPAAKYVRPQEPLAVPTDGEQIQPAFSFASAVEDLDGPMRGTIIPGEVQFFRIPAQYGQQVRAAIALGEFEVPGGMGLTLQARLYSPLRDDVYLVVPPSASGEATGVSTKAAPKTTLQVNQGSPIQFRNREDGGTEARTSFLAGDYYLQLAVVPSDYSAQRLFEVPYVLDLDAVGEPAEGPELSGQGAVEDRFAADPGSAPRASDGGGASDSGGASDAGGAPELEDPPTEDERSGFAVPPVVWAVLGGLGGGVLLAAIVIGAVVLVRRGR
;
A
#
# COMPACT_ATOMS: atom_id res chain seq x y z
N MET A 1 28.44 -3.20 102.62
CA MET A 1 29.75 -2.54 102.37
C MET A 1 29.76 -2.14 100.90
N ILE A 2 29.23 -0.95 100.60
CA ILE A 2 29.94 0.31 100.28
C ILE A 2 30.53 0.24 98.85
N PRO A 3 30.24 1.20 97.92
CA PRO A 3 29.10 2.12 97.83
C PRO A 3 28.59 2.37 96.37
N ARG A 4 27.49 3.15 96.29
CA ARG A 4 27.12 4.23 95.35
C ARG A 4 28.12 4.53 94.20
N THR A 5 27.69 4.86 92.98
CA THR A 5 26.98 6.12 92.63
C THR A 5 26.40 6.12 91.20
N ALA A 6 25.26 6.83 91.07
CA ALA A 6 24.67 7.43 89.87
C ALA A 6 25.67 8.17 88.96
N ALA A 7 25.41 8.55 87.70
CA ALA A 7 24.43 8.22 86.67
C ALA A 7 24.91 8.96 85.40
N ARG A 8 24.93 8.26 84.25
CA ARG A 8 25.00 8.76 82.84
C ARG A 8 26.23 9.64 82.47
N PRO A 9 26.57 9.84 81.16
CA PRO A 9 25.85 9.53 79.92
C PRO A 9 26.74 8.96 78.76
N LEU A 10 26.17 8.88 77.55
CA LEU A 10 26.78 8.65 76.21
C LEU A 10 27.39 7.24 76.00
N SER A 11 26.83 6.30 75.22
CA SER A 11 26.36 6.32 73.83
C SER A 11 27.43 6.73 72.81
N LEU A 12 28.43 5.88 72.57
CA LEU A 12 29.04 5.73 71.24
C LEU A 12 29.79 4.39 71.10
N ALA A 13 29.48 3.70 70.00
CA ALA A 13 30.37 2.87 69.18
C ALA A 13 30.74 1.43 69.62
N LEU A 14 31.01 0.65 68.55
CA LEU A 14 31.41 -0.76 68.42
C LEU A 14 30.35 -1.81 68.80
N LEU A 15 30.22 -2.95 68.15
CA LEU A 15 30.57 -3.54 66.84
C LEU A 15 30.11 -5.02 66.98
N ALA A 16 29.71 -5.68 65.87
CA ALA A 16 29.52 -7.14 65.76
C ALA A 16 28.32 -7.73 66.56
N THR A 17 27.41 -8.52 66.01
CA THR A 17 27.43 -9.42 64.84
C THR A 17 26.01 -9.97 64.62
N LEU A 18 25.74 -10.44 63.39
CA LEU A 18 24.62 -11.28 62.94
C LEU A 18 23.33 -10.57 62.47
N LEU A 19 23.34 -10.12 61.20
CA LEU A 19 22.30 -10.48 60.23
C LEU A 19 22.85 -10.24 58.82
N VAL A 20 23.19 -11.37 58.21
CA VAL A 20 23.76 -11.53 56.88
C VAL A 20 22.63 -11.53 55.85
N SER A 21 22.79 -10.70 54.83
CA SER A 21 22.27 -10.82 53.47
C SER A 21 20.76 -10.86 53.26
N LEU A 22 20.12 -9.69 53.32
CA LEU A 22 19.08 -9.35 52.34
C LEU A 22 19.75 -8.48 51.28
N VAL A 23 20.25 -9.12 50.22
CA VAL A 23 20.66 -8.42 49.00
C VAL A 23 19.38 -7.81 48.44
N VAL A 24 19.19 -6.52 48.65
CA VAL A 24 18.26 -5.72 47.87
C VAL A 24 18.85 -5.68 46.46
N LEU A 25 18.48 -6.65 45.62
CA LEU A 25 18.59 -6.48 44.18
C LEU A 25 17.64 -5.32 43.83
N ALA A 26 18.20 -4.12 43.72
CA ALA A 26 17.61 -3.12 42.86
C ALA A 26 17.41 -3.79 41.48
N PRO A 27 16.26 -3.62 40.81
CA PRO A 27 16.17 -3.98 39.41
C PRO A 27 17.17 -3.06 38.70
N ALA A 28 18.37 -3.57 38.44
CA ALA A 28 19.22 -3.03 37.41
C ALA A 28 18.33 -3.03 36.17
N GLY A 29 17.98 -1.83 35.70
CA GLY A 29 17.24 -1.68 34.47
C GLY A 29 17.89 -2.60 33.45
N LEU A 30 17.09 -3.48 32.86
CA LEU A 30 17.49 -4.18 31.65
C LEU A 30 18.15 -3.14 30.75
N PRO A 31 19.32 -3.43 30.15
CA PRO A 31 19.79 -2.58 29.09
C PRO A 31 18.66 -2.58 28.06
N GLN A 32 17.89 -1.48 28.00
CA GLN A 32 17.23 -1.10 26.76
C GLN A 32 18.41 -1.02 25.80
N ALA A 33 18.58 -2.07 25.00
CA ALA A 33 19.26 -1.94 23.74
C ALA A 33 18.54 -0.77 23.08
N ARG A 34 19.17 0.41 23.11
CA ARG A 34 18.89 1.41 22.09
C ARG A 34 19.14 0.63 20.81
N ALA A 35 18.08 0.40 20.05
CA ALA A 35 18.24 0.04 18.65
C ALA A 35 19.25 1.04 18.09
N GLU A 36 20.48 0.58 17.82
CA GLU A 36 21.36 1.31 16.92
C GLU A 36 20.53 1.51 15.66
N GLY A 37 20.47 2.74 15.18
CA GLY A 37 19.63 3.17 14.07
C GLY A 37 20.02 2.46 12.77
N TYR A 38 19.61 1.20 12.65
CA TYR A 38 19.49 0.53 11.38
C TYR A 38 18.35 1.21 10.64
N ASN A 39 18.68 1.86 9.54
CA ASN A 39 17.70 2.08 8.49
C ASN A 39 17.18 0.69 8.11
N THR A 40 15.91 0.41 8.38
CA THR A 40 15.29 -0.90 8.16
C THR A 40 15.11 -1.22 6.66
N GLY A 41 15.83 -0.53 5.78
CA GLY A 41 15.67 -0.56 4.33
C GLY A 41 14.34 0.06 3.85
N ARG A 42 13.62 0.77 4.73
CA ARG A 42 12.27 1.29 4.43
C ARG A 42 12.27 2.59 3.65
N THR A 43 13.28 3.43 3.83
CA THR A 43 13.41 4.70 3.13
C THR A 43 14.78 4.86 2.50
N ALA A 44 14.81 5.35 1.26
CA ALA A 44 16.03 5.65 0.56
C ALA A 44 16.61 6.98 1.06
N PRO A 45 17.88 7.01 1.53
CA PRO A 45 18.52 8.25 1.89
C PRO A 45 18.50 9.22 0.71
N SER A 46 18.04 10.43 0.99
CA SER A 46 17.71 11.41 -0.04
C SER A 46 18.46 12.73 0.18
N MET A 47 19.01 13.30 -0.89
CA MET A 47 19.60 14.65 -0.87
C MET A 47 18.74 15.58 -1.70
N LEU A 48 18.17 16.60 -1.07
CA LEU A 48 17.53 17.70 -1.76
C LEU A 48 18.60 18.72 -2.17
N VAL A 49 18.73 18.98 -3.48
CA VAL A 49 19.67 19.95 -4.05
C VAL A 49 18.87 21.14 -4.58
N VAL A 50 19.11 22.32 -4.01
CA VAL A 50 18.38 23.55 -4.35
C VAL A 50 19.31 24.53 -5.05
N ASP A 51 18.92 24.94 -6.24
CA ASP A 51 19.55 26.01 -7.00
C ASP A 51 19.45 27.35 -6.25
N GLY A 52 20.61 27.86 -5.83
CA GLY A 52 20.78 29.20 -5.31
C GLY A 52 21.46 30.14 -6.31
N SER A 53 21.60 29.81 -7.58
CA SER A 53 22.27 30.68 -8.55
C SER A 53 21.61 32.07 -8.69
N GLY A 54 22.33 33.00 -9.32
CA GLY A 54 21.88 34.39 -9.43
C GLY A 54 20.55 34.61 -10.16
N SER A 55 20.13 33.68 -11.03
CA SER A 55 18.87 33.69 -11.80
C SER A 55 17.64 33.52 -10.91
N MET A 56 17.78 32.79 -9.79
CA MET A 56 16.70 32.56 -8.82
C MET A 56 16.22 33.83 -8.10
N ARG A 57 16.85 34.99 -8.33
CA ARG A 57 16.37 36.32 -7.90
C ARG A 57 15.31 36.93 -8.81
N ALA A 58 15.01 36.33 -9.96
CA ALA A 58 14.02 36.88 -10.88
C ALA A 58 12.62 36.90 -10.25
N ASP A 59 11.94 38.05 -10.31
CA ASP A 59 10.60 38.27 -9.74
C ASP A 59 9.48 37.95 -10.76
N ASP A 60 9.54 36.78 -11.39
CA ASP A 60 8.66 36.39 -12.51
C ASP A 60 7.66 35.28 -12.18
N VAL A 61 7.44 35.01 -10.89
CA VAL A 61 6.47 34.04 -10.39
C VAL A 61 5.41 34.76 -9.57
N GLY A 62 4.35 35.23 -10.22
CA GLY A 62 3.27 35.95 -9.53
C GLY A 62 3.72 37.23 -8.80
N GLY A 63 4.82 37.85 -9.25
CA GLY A 63 5.41 39.05 -8.63
C GLY A 63 6.31 38.76 -7.42
N ARG A 64 6.70 37.50 -7.21
CA ARG A 64 7.67 37.06 -6.19
C ARG A 64 8.92 36.49 -6.86
N SER A 65 10.02 36.48 -6.12
CA SER A 65 11.25 35.86 -6.61
C SER A 65 11.10 34.34 -6.73
N ARG A 66 11.78 33.73 -7.69
CA ARG A 66 11.82 32.27 -7.84
C ARG A 66 12.28 31.59 -6.55
N MET A 67 13.32 32.11 -5.89
CA MET A 67 13.79 31.58 -4.62
C MET A 67 12.74 31.65 -3.50
N ASP A 68 11.99 32.74 -3.38
CA ASP A 68 10.95 32.85 -2.33
C ASP A 68 9.85 31.80 -2.52
N VAL A 69 9.51 31.49 -3.77
CA VAL A 69 8.55 30.44 -4.10
C VAL A 69 9.11 29.05 -3.82
N ALA A 70 10.38 28.80 -4.18
CA ALA A 70 11.05 27.55 -3.87
C ALA A 70 11.15 27.30 -2.36
N LYS A 71 11.51 28.33 -1.57
CA LYS A 71 11.56 28.23 -0.10
C LYS A 71 10.20 27.90 0.52
N GLU A 72 9.13 28.52 0.04
CA GLU A 72 7.77 28.23 0.52
C GLU A 72 7.36 26.78 0.21
N ALA A 73 7.60 26.33 -1.03
CA ALA A 73 7.29 24.97 -1.44
C ALA A 73 8.06 23.95 -0.57
N LEU A 74 9.36 24.17 -0.36
CA LEU A 74 10.20 23.34 0.49
C LEU A 74 9.79 23.39 1.96
N SER A 75 9.41 24.56 2.48
CA SER A 75 8.94 24.71 3.85
C SER A 75 7.60 24.03 4.10
N THR A 76 6.77 23.89 3.05
CA THR A 76 5.53 23.10 3.09
C THR A 76 5.82 21.61 3.04
N LEU A 77 6.84 21.20 2.29
CA LEU A 77 7.27 19.80 2.16
C LEU A 77 7.87 19.22 3.45
N VAL A 78 8.79 19.96 4.11
CA VAL A 78 9.56 19.42 5.24
C VAL A 78 8.70 18.85 6.38
N PRO A 79 7.56 19.46 6.78
CA PRO A 79 6.64 18.88 7.76
C PRO A 79 5.99 17.55 7.35
N MET A 80 5.86 17.27 6.05
CA MET A 80 5.18 16.07 5.52
C MET A 80 6.11 14.86 5.37
N LEU A 81 7.43 15.04 5.49
CA LEU A 81 8.41 13.95 5.35
C LEU A 81 8.18 12.86 6.43
N PRO A 82 8.41 11.56 6.18
CA PRO A 82 8.31 10.51 7.20
C PRO A 82 9.34 10.66 8.33
N GLU A 83 8.99 10.34 9.58
CA GLU A 83 9.90 10.51 10.73
C GLU A 83 11.18 9.66 10.66
N ASP A 84 11.12 8.51 9.99
CA ASP A 84 12.23 7.58 9.78
C ASP A 84 13.04 7.86 8.50
N ALA A 85 12.71 8.93 7.77
CA ALA A 85 13.45 9.31 6.56
C ALA A 85 14.86 9.83 6.89
N SER A 86 15.80 9.62 5.96
CA SER A 86 17.12 10.26 6.01
C SER A 86 17.22 11.31 4.91
N VAL A 87 17.14 12.59 5.27
CA VAL A 87 17.03 13.69 4.29
C VAL A 87 18.06 14.78 4.56
N GLY A 88 18.93 15.01 3.57
CA GLY A 88 19.89 16.10 3.54
C GLY A 88 19.42 17.28 2.68
N LEU A 89 20.05 18.43 2.89
CA LEU A 89 19.87 19.63 2.07
C LEU A 89 21.21 20.14 1.60
N MET A 90 21.35 20.26 0.29
CA MET A 90 22.49 20.85 -0.40
C MET A 90 22.02 22.02 -1.25
N THR A 91 22.91 22.99 -1.44
CA THR A 91 22.67 24.10 -2.35
C THR A 91 23.96 24.43 -3.11
N TYR A 92 23.79 25.05 -4.27
CA TYR A 92 24.86 25.73 -4.97
C TYR A 92 24.50 27.18 -5.22
N GLY A 93 25.50 28.06 -5.38
CA GLY A 93 25.25 29.49 -5.57
C GLY A 93 24.76 30.21 -4.30
N ASN A 94 25.27 29.86 -3.12
CA ASN A 94 24.80 30.41 -1.84
C ASN A 94 25.93 31.08 -1.06
N SER A 95 26.83 31.78 -1.75
CA SER A 95 27.99 32.45 -1.17
C SER A 95 27.91 33.97 -1.23
N ASP A 96 28.84 34.61 -0.52
CA ASP A 96 28.90 36.06 -0.50
C ASP A 96 29.19 36.64 -1.91
N PRO A 97 28.81 37.89 -2.18
CA PRO A 97 28.99 38.52 -3.48
C PRO A 97 30.43 38.53 -4.00
N ALA A 98 31.46 38.51 -3.14
CA ALA A 98 32.85 38.52 -3.58
C ALA A 98 33.31 37.15 -4.09
N THR A 99 32.72 36.07 -3.56
CA THR A 99 32.88 34.70 -4.09
C THR A 99 32.09 34.55 -5.40
N ALA A 100 30.83 35.00 -5.41
CA ALA A 100 29.97 34.96 -6.60
C ALA A 100 30.53 35.77 -7.79
N ALA A 101 31.29 36.83 -7.54
CA ALA A 101 31.92 37.63 -8.60
C ALA A 101 33.09 36.94 -9.31
N ARG A 102 33.61 35.82 -8.78
CA ARG A 102 34.74 35.07 -9.36
C ARG A 102 34.24 33.74 -9.87
N GLN A 103 34.15 33.57 -11.19
CA GLN A 103 33.64 32.35 -11.81
C GLN A 103 34.31 31.07 -11.30
N GLU A 104 35.65 31.04 -11.19
CA GLU A 104 36.36 29.87 -10.66
C GLU A 104 35.94 29.50 -9.23
N ALA A 105 35.69 30.50 -8.37
CA ALA A 105 35.25 30.25 -6.99
C ALA A 105 33.75 29.93 -6.90
N GLY A 106 32.92 30.63 -7.68
CA GLY A 106 31.48 30.37 -7.77
C GLY A 106 31.15 28.99 -8.33
N CYS A 107 31.96 28.49 -9.28
CA CYS A 107 31.82 27.13 -9.80
C CYS A 107 32.29 26.02 -8.84
N GLN A 108 32.82 26.39 -7.67
CA GLN A 108 33.13 25.47 -6.57
C GLN A 108 32.17 25.64 -5.39
N ASP A 109 31.21 26.56 -5.50
CA ASP A 109 30.28 26.95 -4.44
C ASP A 109 29.11 25.95 -4.31
N VAL A 110 29.43 24.75 -3.86
CA VAL A 110 28.45 23.73 -3.47
C VAL A 110 28.61 23.45 -1.98
N LYS A 111 27.52 23.62 -1.23
CA LYS A 111 27.48 23.49 0.22
C LYS A 111 26.38 22.54 0.66
N THR A 112 26.72 21.58 1.49
CA THR A 112 25.75 20.84 2.30
C THR A 112 25.37 21.70 3.49
N LEU A 113 24.08 22.04 3.58
CA LEU A 113 23.52 22.82 4.66
C LEU A 113 23.04 21.91 5.80
N VAL A 114 22.49 20.74 5.44
CA VAL A 114 22.04 19.71 6.38
C VAL A 114 22.49 18.36 5.84
N LYS A 115 23.09 17.53 6.69
CA LYS A 115 23.53 16.19 6.29
C LYS A 115 22.36 15.20 6.29
N PRO A 116 22.36 14.22 5.38
CA PRO A 116 21.38 13.12 5.34
C PRO A 116 21.67 12.06 6.41
N ASP A 117 21.76 12.47 7.68
CA ASP A 117 22.01 11.62 8.85
C ASP A 117 20.73 11.49 9.71
N GLY A 118 19.61 11.12 9.08
CA GLY A 118 18.25 11.14 9.64
C GLY A 118 17.44 12.38 9.22
N LEU A 119 16.30 12.62 9.87
CA LEU A 119 15.44 13.77 9.58
C LEU A 119 15.49 14.81 10.70
N ASP A 120 16.17 15.94 10.46
CA ASP A 120 16.12 17.14 11.30
C ASP A 120 15.29 18.23 10.63
N ARG A 121 13.97 18.21 10.88
CA ARG A 121 13.03 19.18 10.28
C ARG A 121 13.39 20.63 10.62
N GLN A 122 13.84 20.88 11.85
CA GLN A 122 14.14 22.25 12.29
C GLN A 122 15.40 22.78 11.60
N ALA A 123 16.44 21.95 11.47
CA ALA A 123 17.64 22.30 10.72
C ALA A 123 17.33 22.51 9.24
N LEU A 124 16.51 21.65 8.62
CA LEU A 124 16.08 21.80 7.23
C LEU A 124 15.35 23.12 7.00
N LEU A 125 14.32 23.41 7.79
CA LEU A 125 13.57 24.68 7.68
C LEU A 125 14.47 25.90 7.89
N GLY A 126 15.34 25.87 8.90
CA GLY A 126 16.27 26.96 9.16
C GLY A 126 17.29 27.17 8.03
N ALA A 127 17.77 26.07 7.43
CA ALA A 127 18.69 26.11 6.31
C ALA A 127 18.03 26.62 5.02
N ILE A 128 16.80 26.17 4.72
CA ILE A 128 15.99 26.64 3.57
C ILE A 128 15.81 28.16 3.63
N GLU A 129 15.36 28.68 4.78
CA GLU A 129 15.18 30.11 4.99
C GLU A 129 16.47 30.91 4.76
N GLY A 130 17.62 30.31 5.11
CA GLY A 130 18.94 30.91 4.98
C GLY A 130 19.52 30.98 3.57
N VAL A 131 18.93 30.32 2.57
CA VAL A 131 19.44 30.31 1.19
C VAL A 131 19.29 31.69 0.56
N GLN A 132 20.38 32.26 0.03
CA GLN A 132 20.37 33.54 -0.66
C GLN A 132 20.95 33.37 -2.06
N PRO A 133 20.21 33.74 -3.12
CA PRO A 133 20.70 33.38 -4.43
C PRO A 133 21.86 34.25 -4.92
N SER A 134 22.94 33.61 -5.36
CA SER A 134 24.20 34.22 -5.79
C SER A 134 24.96 33.33 -6.76
N GLY A 135 25.83 33.91 -7.59
CA GLY A 135 26.82 33.12 -8.34
C GLY A 135 26.24 32.26 -9.47
N TYR A 136 26.83 31.07 -9.64
CA TYR A 136 26.76 30.21 -10.84
C TYR A 136 26.11 28.85 -10.52
N THR A 137 25.90 28.04 -11.57
CA THR A 137 25.13 26.78 -11.53
C THR A 137 26.04 25.56 -11.77
N PRO A 138 26.83 25.09 -10.79
CA PRO A 138 27.71 23.91 -10.94
C PRO A 138 26.95 22.60 -10.68
N ILE A 139 25.97 22.27 -11.54
CA ILE A 139 25.10 21.09 -11.40
C ILE A 139 25.93 19.81 -11.31
N GLY A 140 26.88 19.60 -12.23
CA GLY A 140 27.68 18.35 -12.25
C GLY A 140 28.47 18.13 -10.95
N LEU A 141 29.03 19.20 -10.38
CA LEU A 141 29.73 19.13 -9.08
C LEU A 141 28.77 18.85 -7.93
N SER A 142 27.57 19.45 -7.97
CA SER A 142 26.54 19.23 -6.94
C SER A 142 26.07 17.78 -6.90
N LEU A 143 25.81 17.15 -8.05
CA LEU A 143 25.41 15.74 -8.12
C LEU A 143 26.50 14.82 -7.57
N THR A 144 27.76 15.07 -7.94
CA THR A 144 28.90 14.28 -7.46
C THR A 144 29.06 14.37 -5.93
N LYS A 145 28.92 15.58 -5.37
CA LYS A 145 28.99 15.79 -3.91
C LYS A 145 27.80 15.20 -3.18
N ALA A 146 26.58 15.38 -3.70
CA ALA A 146 25.36 14.84 -3.13
C ALA A 146 25.44 13.31 -3.03
N ALA A 147 25.82 12.63 -4.11
CA ALA A 147 26.00 11.18 -4.14
C ALA A 147 27.03 10.68 -3.11
N ALA A 148 28.13 11.41 -2.93
CA ALA A 148 29.20 11.05 -2.00
C ALA A 148 28.85 11.29 -0.51
N GLU A 149 27.89 12.18 -0.23
CA GLU A 149 27.45 12.49 1.14
C GLU A 149 26.22 11.68 1.59
N LEU A 150 25.53 11.03 0.66
CA LEU A 150 24.47 10.08 1.00
C LEU A 150 25.06 8.87 1.73
N PRO A 151 24.42 8.39 2.82
CA PRO A 151 24.81 7.14 3.47
C PRO A 151 24.85 5.97 2.49
N GLU A 152 25.71 5.00 2.79
CA GLU A 152 25.74 3.76 2.02
C GLU A 152 24.41 3.00 2.22
N ALA A 153 23.61 2.96 1.16
CA ALA A 153 22.37 2.20 1.03
C ALA A 153 22.27 1.66 -0.39
N GLU A 154 21.41 0.65 -0.57
CA GLU A 154 21.08 0.11 -1.89
C GLU A 154 20.38 1.17 -2.73
N MET A 155 19.19 1.61 -2.31
CA MET A 155 18.51 2.76 -2.92
C MET A 155 19.02 4.09 -2.35
N ARG A 156 19.32 5.05 -3.23
CA ARG A 156 19.73 6.41 -2.90
C ARG A 156 19.09 7.38 -3.86
N SER A 157 18.69 8.55 -3.38
CA SER A 157 17.99 9.51 -4.23
C SER A 157 18.52 10.93 -4.13
N ILE A 158 18.50 11.63 -5.25
CA ILE A 158 18.76 13.07 -5.31
C ILE A 158 17.53 13.73 -5.93
N VAL A 159 17.02 14.79 -5.30
CA VAL A 159 15.97 15.65 -5.88
C VAL A 159 16.60 17.00 -6.16
N LEU A 160 16.76 17.35 -7.43
CA LEU A 160 17.35 18.61 -7.88
C LEU A 160 16.27 19.58 -8.34
N VAL A 161 16.23 20.78 -7.77
CA VAL A 161 15.44 21.90 -8.28
C VAL A 161 16.37 22.93 -8.89
N SER A 162 16.21 23.23 -10.19
CA SER A 162 17.07 24.16 -10.93
C SER A 162 16.26 25.03 -11.89
N ASP A 163 16.72 26.28 -12.12
CA ASP A 163 16.13 27.20 -13.11
C ASP A 163 17.02 27.43 -14.36
N GLY A 164 18.21 26.81 -14.40
CA GLY A 164 19.20 27.05 -15.44
C GLY A 164 20.08 25.84 -15.81
N ILE A 165 20.91 26.04 -16.83
CA ILE A 165 21.91 25.10 -17.36
C ILE A 165 23.21 25.15 -16.54
N ASP A 166 24.03 24.11 -16.59
CA ASP A 166 25.39 24.17 -16.04
C ASP A 166 26.29 25.15 -16.82
N GLU A 167 26.81 26.15 -16.12
CA GLU A 167 27.64 27.23 -16.71
C GLU A 167 29.13 27.14 -16.30
N CYS A 168 29.54 26.02 -15.68
CA CYS A 168 30.78 25.92 -14.94
C CYS A 168 31.90 25.13 -15.63
N GLY A 169 31.64 24.62 -16.83
CA GLY A 169 32.68 24.03 -17.71
C GLY A 169 33.31 22.75 -17.16
N GLY A 170 32.67 22.11 -16.16
CA GLY A 170 33.00 20.75 -15.72
C GLY A 170 32.54 19.69 -16.73
N PRO A 171 32.64 18.40 -16.37
CA PRO A 171 31.98 17.35 -17.15
C PRO A 171 30.47 17.67 -17.28
N PRO A 172 29.86 17.45 -18.45
CA PRO A 172 28.43 17.69 -18.64
C PRO A 172 27.60 16.98 -17.57
N PRO A 173 26.61 17.64 -16.94
CA PRO A 173 25.81 17.05 -15.87
C PRO A 173 25.17 15.70 -16.22
N CYS A 174 24.74 15.52 -17.47
CA CYS A 174 24.19 14.24 -17.93
C CYS A 174 25.24 13.12 -17.97
N GLU A 175 26.49 13.41 -18.34
CA GLU A 175 27.58 12.43 -18.27
C GLU A 175 27.91 12.08 -16.81
N VAL A 176 27.91 13.08 -15.92
CA VAL A 176 28.07 12.85 -14.48
C VAL A 176 26.97 11.93 -13.93
N ALA A 177 25.72 12.17 -14.31
CA ALA A 177 24.58 11.36 -13.92
C ALA A 177 24.72 9.91 -14.41
N ALA A 178 25.10 9.70 -15.67
CA ALA A 178 25.35 8.37 -16.24
C ALA A 178 26.51 7.63 -15.54
N ASP A 179 27.57 8.35 -15.16
CA ASP A 179 28.69 7.80 -14.40
C ASP A 179 28.26 7.42 -12.96
N LEU A 180 27.37 8.19 -12.34
CA LEU A 180 26.81 7.87 -11.03
C LEU A 180 25.92 6.63 -11.10
N ALA A 181 25.04 6.52 -12.09
CA ALA A 181 24.20 5.34 -12.29
C ALA A 181 25.02 4.06 -12.51
N GLN A 182 26.16 4.14 -13.21
CA GLN A 182 27.06 2.99 -13.37
C GLN A 182 27.73 2.57 -12.04
N LYS A 183 28.03 3.52 -11.16
CA LYS A 183 28.65 3.25 -9.84
C LYS A 183 27.63 2.81 -8.80
N HIS A 184 26.40 3.30 -8.92
CA HIS A 184 25.29 3.06 -8.01
C HIS A 184 24.03 2.74 -8.84
N PRO A 185 23.82 1.48 -9.25
CA PRO A 185 22.73 1.10 -10.16
C PRO A 185 21.32 1.49 -9.69
N GLU A 186 21.08 1.46 -8.37
CA GLU A 186 19.79 1.83 -7.76
C GLU A 186 19.71 3.31 -7.34
N MET A 187 20.70 4.14 -7.71
CA MET A 187 20.64 5.58 -7.45
C MET A 187 19.75 6.29 -8.47
N ARG A 188 18.76 7.05 -7.98
CA ARG A 188 17.84 7.82 -8.83
C ARG A 188 18.02 9.33 -8.63
N ILE A 189 18.04 10.09 -9.72
CA ILE A 189 18.10 11.56 -9.69
C ILE A 189 16.83 12.12 -10.30
N HIS A 190 15.96 12.68 -9.48
CA HIS A 190 14.77 13.40 -9.92
C HIS A 190 15.09 14.87 -10.11
N THR A 191 14.58 15.48 -11.17
CA THR A 191 14.85 16.88 -11.51
C THR A 191 13.55 17.66 -11.68
N ILE A 192 13.55 18.90 -11.20
CA ILE A 192 12.45 19.85 -11.38
C ILE A 192 13.03 21.11 -12.00
N GLY A 193 12.65 21.38 -13.24
CA GLY A 193 12.95 22.64 -13.92
C GLY A 193 11.99 23.71 -13.46
N PHE A 194 12.44 24.69 -12.67
CA PHE A 194 11.57 25.76 -12.18
C PHE A 194 11.77 27.03 -13.00
N LYS A 195 10.77 27.41 -13.82
CA LYS A 195 10.91 28.51 -14.81
C LYS A 195 12.13 28.33 -15.74
N ALA A 196 12.51 27.08 -16.00
CA ALA A 196 13.66 26.74 -16.82
C ALA A 196 13.42 27.08 -18.31
N GLU A 197 14.46 27.44 -19.03
CA GLU A 197 14.44 27.55 -20.49
C GLU A 197 14.59 26.17 -21.16
N GLN A 198 14.38 26.07 -22.48
CA GLN A 198 14.37 24.78 -23.17
C GLN A 198 15.69 24.00 -23.00
N ASP A 199 16.82 24.67 -23.16
CA ASP A 199 18.14 24.01 -23.03
C ASP A 199 18.36 23.47 -21.60
N ALA A 200 17.90 24.19 -20.58
CA ALA A 200 17.95 23.74 -19.20
C ALA A 200 16.98 22.57 -18.93
N ARG A 201 15.77 22.60 -19.52
CA ARG A 201 14.82 21.48 -19.47
C ARG A 201 15.42 20.22 -20.08
N ASP A 202 16.06 20.34 -21.24
CA ASP A 202 16.67 19.20 -21.94
C ASP A 202 17.83 18.61 -21.13
N GLU A 203 18.66 19.45 -20.49
CA GLU A 203 19.75 19.00 -19.61
C GLU A 203 19.21 18.31 -18.35
N LEU A 204 18.22 18.88 -17.67
CA LEU A 204 17.60 18.31 -16.47
C LEU A 204 16.86 17.00 -16.78
N ALA A 205 16.21 16.90 -17.94
CA ALA A 205 15.60 15.66 -18.42
C ALA A 205 16.65 14.59 -18.67
N CYS A 206 17.79 14.95 -19.29
CA CYS A 206 18.90 14.03 -19.53
C CYS A 206 19.48 13.47 -18.21
N ILE A 207 19.67 14.31 -17.20
CA ILE A 207 20.14 13.89 -15.86
C ILE A 207 19.19 12.85 -15.26
N ALA A 208 17.88 13.11 -15.31
CA ALA A 208 16.89 12.19 -14.79
C ALA A 208 16.87 10.87 -15.57
N GLU A 209 16.84 10.93 -16.92
CA GLU A 209 16.85 9.77 -17.81
C GLU A 209 18.08 8.88 -17.56
N ALA A 210 19.26 9.49 -17.39
CA ALA A 210 20.52 8.77 -17.19
C ALA A 210 20.58 7.93 -15.91
N THR A 211 19.73 8.23 -14.93
CA THR A 211 19.69 7.51 -13.65
C THR A 211 18.38 6.76 -13.42
N GLY A 212 17.44 6.78 -14.36
CA GLY A 212 16.09 6.27 -14.12
C GLY A 212 15.30 7.10 -13.09
N GLY A 213 15.64 8.38 -12.93
CA GLY A 213 14.78 9.34 -12.25
C GLY A 213 13.70 9.91 -13.16
N THR A 214 13.04 10.97 -12.72
CA THR A 214 11.98 11.64 -13.48
C THR A 214 12.18 13.15 -13.48
N PHE A 215 11.88 13.78 -14.62
CA PHE A 215 11.89 15.22 -14.80
C PHE A 215 10.47 15.78 -14.76
N ALA A 216 10.32 16.96 -14.15
CA ALA A 216 9.11 17.77 -14.24
C ALA A 216 9.43 19.24 -14.53
N ASP A 217 8.54 19.92 -15.25
CA ASP A 217 8.62 21.37 -15.48
C ASP A 217 7.60 22.09 -14.59
N ALA A 218 8.06 23.05 -13.80
CA ALA A 218 7.25 23.84 -12.90
C ALA A 218 7.30 25.32 -13.33
N THR A 219 6.15 25.87 -13.71
CA THR A 219 6.07 27.26 -14.22
C THR A 219 5.46 28.25 -13.23
N ASP A 220 4.93 27.74 -12.11
CA ASP A 220 4.32 28.51 -11.02
C ASP A 220 4.53 27.82 -9.66
N ALA A 221 4.07 28.48 -8.60
CA ALA A 221 4.26 28.03 -7.21
C ALA A 221 3.49 26.74 -6.87
N GLU A 222 2.30 26.57 -7.44
CA GLU A 222 1.45 25.41 -7.18
C GLU A 222 2.08 24.16 -7.79
N THR A 223 2.45 24.24 -9.07
CA THR A 223 3.13 23.16 -9.79
C THR A 223 4.45 22.81 -9.12
N LEU A 224 5.26 23.80 -8.70
CA LEU A 224 6.53 23.53 -8.02
C LEU A 224 6.33 22.75 -6.72
N ARG A 225 5.33 23.15 -5.90
CA ARG A 225 5.02 22.47 -4.64
C ARG A 225 4.57 21.04 -4.88
N ASP A 226 3.66 20.83 -5.83
CA ASP A 226 3.09 19.52 -6.12
C ASP A 226 4.17 18.57 -6.68
N GLU A 227 5.01 19.05 -7.58
CA GLU A 227 6.13 18.27 -8.13
C GLU A 227 7.18 17.96 -7.06
N LEU A 228 7.55 18.92 -6.22
CA LEU A 228 8.46 18.68 -5.10
C LEU A 228 7.95 17.58 -4.18
N LEU A 229 6.64 17.59 -3.88
CA LEU A 229 6.00 16.58 -3.05
C LEU A 229 6.05 15.20 -3.70
N VAL A 230 5.66 15.10 -4.97
CA VAL A 230 5.67 13.84 -5.73
C VAL A 230 7.09 13.27 -5.83
N LYS A 231 8.06 14.08 -6.26
CA LYS A 231 9.44 13.64 -6.47
C LYS A 231 10.11 13.28 -5.15
N MET A 232 9.88 14.02 -4.08
CA MET A 232 10.42 13.68 -2.76
C MET A 232 9.78 12.42 -2.19
N THR A 233 8.48 12.22 -2.39
CA THR A 233 7.79 11.00 -1.95
C THR A 233 8.40 9.77 -2.62
N ARG A 234 8.62 9.80 -3.94
CA ARG A 234 9.32 8.73 -4.67
C ARG A 234 10.78 8.56 -4.29
N ALA A 235 11.47 9.66 -4.01
CA ALA A 235 12.87 9.65 -3.59
C ALA A 235 13.04 8.99 -2.22
N ILE A 236 12.08 9.13 -1.32
CA ILE A 236 12.15 8.59 0.03
C ILE A 236 11.52 7.20 0.12
N GLN A 237 10.34 7.01 -0.46
CA GLN A 237 9.48 5.88 -0.14
C GLN A 237 9.73 4.70 -1.06
N GLY A 238 10.23 3.61 -0.48
CA GLY A 238 10.03 2.26 -1.00
C GLY A 238 8.71 1.68 -0.50
N TYR A 239 8.56 0.36 -0.61
CA TYR A 239 7.44 -0.33 0.01
C TYR A 239 7.55 -0.27 1.55
N ALA A 240 6.60 0.42 2.19
CA ALA A 240 6.55 0.51 3.64
C ALA A 240 5.93 -0.76 4.25
N THR A 241 6.76 -1.56 4.94
CA THR A 241 6.28 -2.74 5.67
C THR A 241 5.66 -2.36 7.02
N GLN A 242 4.72 -3.14 7.51
CA GLN A 242 4.13 -3.04 8.86
C GLN A 242 4.17 -4.39 9.60
N GLY A 243 3.96 -4.34 10.91
CA GLY A 243 3.89 -5.53 11.78
C GLY A 243 4.92 -5.53 12.91
N GLN A 244 4.64 -6.35 13.92
CA GLN A 244 5.55 -6.58 15.03
C GLN A 244 6.73 -7.47 14.59
N PRO A 245 7.98 -7.13 14.93
CA PRO A 245 9.11 -7.97 14.57
C PRO A 245 8.98 -9.39 15.14
N ILE A 246 9.15 -10.40 14.30
CA ILE A 246 9.22 -11.80 14.67
C ILE A 246 10.34 -12.47 13.88
N THR A 247 10.84 -13.60 14.39
CA THR A 247 11.76 -14.46 13.64
C THR A 247 11.28 -15.89 13.78
N GLY A 248 10.77 -16.46 12.70
CA GLY A 248 10.29 -17.82 12.64
C GLY A 248 11.41 -18.84 12.83
N GLY A 249 11.01 -20.04 13.24
CA GLY A 249 11.91 -21.19 13.33
C GLY A 249 12.47 -21.59 11.97
N THR A 250 13.48 -22.46 11.96
CA THR A 250 14.11 -22.99 10.74
C THR A 250 13.64 -24.42 10.41
N SER A 251 12.75 -24.96 11.24
CA SER A 251 12.12 -26.28 11.05
C SER A 251 10.78 -26.34 11.80
N PRO A 252 9.89 -27.30 11.49
CA PRO A 252 8.63 -27.47 12.21
C PRO A 252 8.80 -27.63 13.73
N GLU A 253 9.85 -28.32 14.18
CA GLU A 253 10.13 -28.55 15.60
C GLU A 253 10.58 -27.29 16.32
N THR A 254 11.21 -26.37 15.60
CA THR A 254 11.71 -25.09 16.12
C THR A 254 10.75 -23.92 15.86
N ALA A 255 9.54 -24.22 15.36
CA ALA A 255 8.53 -23.23 15.04
C ALA A 255 8.23 -22.32 16.25
N VAL A 256 8.10 -21.03 15.96
CA VAL A 256 7.85 -19.97 16.94
C VAL A 256 6.35 -19.71 17.06
N ASP A 257 5.85 -19.57 18.29
CA ASP A 257 4.43 -19.32 18.51
C ASP A 257 4.00 -18.00 17.87
N LEU A 258 2.95 -18.06 17.05
CA LEU A 258 2.35 -16.93 16.36
C LEU A 258 0.92 -16.78 16.87
N ALA A 259 0.71 -15.75 17.69
CA ALA A 259 -0.62 -15.32 18.08
C ALA A 259 -1.29 -14.56 16.91
N PRO A 260 -2.61 -14.39 16.91
CA PRO A 260 -3.26 -13.47 15.98
C PRO A 260 -2.56 -12.10 15.99
N GLY A 261 -2.52 -11.45 14.82
CA GLY A 261 -1.96 -10.11 14.64
C GLY A 261 -1.21 -9.91 13.32
N SER A 262 -0.51 -8.78 13.22
CA SER A 262 0.36 -8.44 12.10
C SER A 262 1.84 -8.47 12.52
N PHE A 263 2.68 -9.15 11.75
CA PHE A 263 4.08 -9.41 12.06
C PHE A 263 4.99 -9.16 10.87
N LEU A 264 6.27 -8.94 11.14
CA LEU A 264 7.31 -8.73 10.14
C LEU A 264 8.49 -9.66 10.41
N ASP A 265 8.83 -10.50 9.44
CA ASP A 265 10.03 -11.35 9.43
C ASP A 265 10.83 -11.12 8.14
N VAL A 266 11.87 -11.91 7.91
CA VAL A 266 12.79 -11.84 6.79
C VAL A 266 13.03 -13.24 6.21
N LEU A 267 12.91 -13.34 4.89
CA LEU A 267 13.32 -14.50 4.10
C LEU A 267 14.68 -14.21 3.47
N GLU A 268 15.70 -14.93 3.92
CA GLU A 268 17.11 -14.53 3.72
C GLU A 268 17.60 -14.68 2.28
N HIS A 269 17.05 -15.63 1.52
CA HIS A 269 17.46 -15.87 0.14
C HIS A 269 16.31 -16.46 -0.70
N GLY A 270 16.44 -16.36 -2.02
CA GLY A 270 15.65 -17.10 -3.00
C GLY A 270 16.27 -18.47 -3.33
N SER A 271 15.92 -19.03 -4.49
CA SER A 271 16.51 -20.28 -4.98
C SER A 271 16.61 -20.29 -6.51
N ALA A 272 17.36 -21.22 -7.10
CA ALA A 272 17.66 -21.18 -8.53
C ALA A 272 16.41 -21.28 -9.42
N ALA A 273 15.33 -21.90 -8.93
CA ALA A 273 14.04 -21.94 -9.59
C ALA A 273 12.89 -22.03 -8.58
N ILE A 274 11.68 -21.75 -9.01
CA ILE A 274 10.49 -22.03 -8.20
C ILE A 274 10.30 -23.53 -7.96
N ASP A 275 9.73 -23.89 -6.80
CA ASP A 275 9.43 -25.28 -6.40
C ASP A 275 10.64 -26.25 -6.53
N ASP A 276 11.89 -25.76 -6.43
CA ASP A 276 13.11 -26.57 -6.53
C ASP A 276 13.48 -27.32 -5.24
N GLY A 277 12.82 -26.97 -4.13
CA GLY A 277 13.06 -27.53 -2.80
C GLY A 277 14.33 -27.00 -2.13
N GLU A 278 14.94 -25.95 -2.69
CA GLU A 278 16.11 -25.24 -2.14
C GLU A 278 15.74 -23.83 -1.64
N GLY A 279 14.44 -23.55 -1.47
CA GLY A 279 13.91 -22.30 -0.95
C GLY A 279 14.26 -22.04 0.51
N PHE A 280 14.08 -20.79 0.92
CA PHE A 280 14.23 -20.39 2.32
C PHE A 280 12.87 -20.39 3.02
N SER A 281 12.75 -21.17 4.09
CA SER A 281 11.51 -21.32 4.88
C SER A 281 11.65 -20.77 6.30
N ARG A 282 10.58 -20.11 6.77
CA ARG A 282 10.33 -19.80 8.18
C ARG A 282 9.12 -20.58 8.70
N PHE A 283 9.20 -21.02 9.95
CA PHE A 283 8.17 -21.85 10.58
C PHE A 283 7.54 -21.20 11.81
N TYR A 284 6.21 -21.22 11.86
CA TYR A 284 5.41 -20.63 12.93
C TYR A 284 4.40 -21.63 13.48
N ARG A 285 4.14 -21.59 14.78
CA ARG A 285 3.18 -22.44 15.47
C ARG A 285 1.93 -21.64 15.82
N LEU A 286 0.81 -22.07 15.28
CA LEU A 286 -0.52 -21.54 15.57
C LEU A 286 -1.20 -22.46 16.58
N GLN A 287 -1.98 -21.86 17.48
CA GLN A 287 -2.88 -22.58 18.37
C GLN A 287 -4.31 -22.12 18.08
N LEU A 288 -5.13 -23.05 17.59
CA LEU A 288 -6.54 -22.82 17.30
C LEU A 288 -7.44 -23.42 18.38
N ALA A 289 -8.51 -22.72 18.74
CA ALA A 289 -9.58 -23.22 19.58
C ALA A 289 -10.68 -23.92 18.76
N GLU A 290 -11.45 -24.78 19.42
CA GLU A 290 -12.53 -25.53 18.77
C GLU A 290 -13.52 -24.55 18.09
N GLY A 291 -13.82 -24.81 16.82
CA GLY A 291 -14.68 -23.95 16.03
C GLY A 291 -14.00 -22.74 15.38
N GLU A 292 -12.70 -22.51 15.57
CA GLU A 292 -11.99 -21.41 14.89
C GLU A 292 -11.55 -21.76 13.47
N ILE A 293 -11.38 -20.70 12.65
CA ILE A 293 -10.71 -20.73 11.35
C ILE A 293 -9.51 -19.78 11.40
N ALA A 294 -8.33 -20.22 10.98
CA ALA A 294 -7.20 -19.33 10.77
C ALA A 294 -7.19 -18.82 9.34
N HIS A 295 -7.16 -17.51 9.17
CA HIS A 295 -6.85 -16.82 7.92
C HIS A 295 -5.42 -16.29 8.03
N LEU A 296 -4.55 -16.75 7.14
CA LEU A 296 -3.11 -16.49 7.17
C LEU A 296 -2.71 -15.88 5.83
N THR A 297 -2.07 -14.73 5.87
CA THR A 297 -1.57 -14.05 4.67
C THR A 297 -0.12 -13.69 4.85
N ALA A 298 0.68 -13.88 3.81
CA ALA A 298 2.02 -13.34 3.74
C ALA A 298 2.17 -12.44 2.52
N THR A 299 2.87 -11.32 2.70
CA THR A 299 3.19 -10.39 1.62
C THR A 299 4.69 -10.14 1.62
N MET A 300 5.34 -10.30 0.47
CA MET A 300 6.74 -9.91 0.29
C MET A 300 6.91 -8.97 -0.90
N VAL A 301 7.90 -8.09 -0.83
CA VAL A 301 8.29 -7.21 -1.93
C VAL A 301 9.72 -7.49 -2.29
N LEU A 302 9.91 -7.88 -3.55
CA LEU A 302 11.24 -8.11 -4.09
C LEU A 302 11.86 -6.77 -4.47
N PRO A 303 13.14 -6.55 -4.14
CA PRO A 303 13.87 -5.40 -4.64
C PRO A 303 13.96 -5.46 -6.17
N GLY A 304 14.06 -4.29 -6.79
CA GLY A 304 14.17 -4.18 -8.24
C GLY A 304 15.49 -4.78 -8.71
N GLY A 305 15.45 -5.90 -9.42
CA GLY A 305 16.63 -6.51 -10.03
C GLY A 305 16.89 -5.97 -11.44
N GLY A 306 18.13 -5.59 -11.73
CA GLY A 306 18.55 -5.35 -13.11
C GLY A 306 18.78 -6.66 -13.86
N GLY A 307 17.85 -7.09 -14.70
CA GLY A 307 18.13 -8.04 -15.79
C GLY A 307 17.18 -9.24 -15.96
N ASP A 308 16.94 -9.55 -17.23
CA ASP A 308 16.19 -10.64 -17.88
C ASP A 308 14.70 -10.85 -17.51
N ALA A 309 13.87 -10.79 -18.56
CA ALA A 309 12.41 -10.88 -18.56
C ALA A 309 11.84 -12.28 -18.23
N SER A 310 12.55 -13.08 -17.44
CA SER A 310 12.14 -14.44 -17.08
C SER A 310 12.56 -14.88 -15.68
N SER A 311 12.70 -13.93 -14.74
CA SER A 311 12.96 -14.25 -13.34
C SER A 311 11.64 -14.34 -12.58
N LEU A 312 11.35 -15.53 -12.06
CA LEU A 312 10.07 -15.86 -11.43
C LEU A 312 10.31 -16.12 -9.96
N ALA A 313 9.74 -15.29 -9.09
CA ALA A 313 9.72 -15.53 -7.65
C ALA A 313 8.39 -16.13 -7.21
N GLN A 314 8.45 -16.96 -6.19
CA GLN A 314 7.27 -17.55 -5.57
C GLN A 314 7.32 -17.38 -4.06
N LEU A 315 6.20 -16.91 -3.50
CA LEU A 315 5.90 -16.99 -2.08
C LEU A 315 4.90 -18.13 -1.85
N ARG A 316 5.23 -19.05 -0.95
CA ARG A 316 4.41 -20.22 -0.65
C ARG A 316 4.05 -20.29 0.82
N LEU A 317 2.76 -20.45 1.10
CA LEU A 317 2.25 -20.77 2.44
C LEU A 317 1.83 -22.24 2.47
N ALA A 318 2.21 -22.97 3.52
CA ALA A 318 1.72 -24.32 3.75
C ALA A 318 1.46 -24.60 5.24
N THR A 319 0.43 -25.40 5.50
CA THR A 319 0.06 -25.80 6.86
C THR A 319 0.34 -27.29 7.08
N SER A 320 1.00 -27.63 8.18
CA SER A 320 1.28 -29.00 8.62
C SER A 320 0.96 -29.19 10.10
N SER A 321 0.84 -30.44 10.55
CA SER A 321 0.77 -30.77 11.98
C SER A 321 2.15 -30.63 12.63
N ALA A 322 2.21 -30.65 13.97
CA ALA A 322 3.47 -30.63 14.72
C ALA A 322 4.42 -31.80 14.35
N ASP A 323 3.87 -32.94 13.92
CA ASP A 323 4.63 -34.12 13.49
C ASP A 323 5.03 -34.06 12.00
N GLY A 324 4.83 -32.91 11.33
CA GLY A 324 5.17 -32.69 9.92
C GLY A 324 4.20 -33.36 8.94
N VAL A 325 3.06 -33.89 9.41
CA VAL A 325 2.02 -34.41 8.52
C VAL A 325 1.33 -33.24 7.83
N ASP A 326 1.35 -33.25 6.50
CA ASP A 326 0.69 -32.28 5.65
C ASP A 326 -0.83 -32.25 5.93
N CYS A 327 -1.37 -31.06 6.23
CA CYS A 327 -2.79 -30.88 6.53
C CYS A 327 -3.68 -30.78 5.28
N ARG A 328 -3.13 -31.00 4.09
CA ARG A 328 -3.77 -30.78 2.78
C ARG A 328 -5.20 -31.33 2.66
N ILE A 329 -6.10 -30.41 2.29
CA ILE A 329 -7.33 -30.66 1.53
C ILE A 329 -7.36 -29.66 0.35
N GLY A 330 -7.07 -30.11 -0.89
CA GLY A 330 -7.13 -29.23 -2.07
C GLY A 330 -5.90 -28.31 -2.25
N GLU A 331 -6.05 -27.20 -2.99
CA GLU A 331 -5.02 -26.16 -3.20
C GLU A 331 -4.75 -25.37 -1.90
N VAL A 332 -4.17 -26.01 -0.88
CA VAL A 332 -3.77 -25.37 0.40
C VAL A 332 -2.35 -24.80 0.34
N GLN A 333 -1.90 -24.48 -0.88
CA GLN A 333 -0.70 -23.72 -1.12
C GLN A 333 -1.14 -22.44 -1.81
N ALA A 334 -1.08 -21.34 -1.08
CA ALA A 334 -1.14 -20.05 -1.71
C ALA A 334 0.20 -19.83 -2.40
N ARG A 335 0.17 -19.72 -3.72
CA ARG A 335 1.29 -19.36 -4.56
C ARG A 335 0.95 -18.04 -5.20
N ALA A 336 1.85 -17.09 -5.08
CA ALA A 336 1.82 -15.90 -5.91
C ALA A 336 3.15 -15.79 -6.64
N GLU A 337 3.03 -15.45 -7.91
CA GLU A 337 4.13 -15.27 -8.86
C GLU A 337 4.03 -13.85 -9.39
N ALA A 338 5.16 -13.16 -9.46
CA ALA A 338 5.24 -11.84 -10.05
C ALA A 338 6.55 -11.70 -10.80
N ASP A 339 6.48 -11.13 -11.99
CA ASP A 339 7.66 -10.53 -12.62
C ASP A 339 8.05 -9.26 -11.83
N LEU A 340 9.32 -8.87 -11.90
CA LEU A 340 9.77 -7.56 -11.41
C LEU A 340 8.84 -6.46 -11.92
N GLY A 341 8.43 -5.55 -11.03
CA GLY A 341 7.52 -4.42 -11.33
C GLY A 341 6.02 -4.73 -11.37
N GLN A 342 5.58 -5.96 -11.08
CA GLN A 342 4.13 -6.29 -10.94
C GLN A 342 3.58 -6.07 -9.52
N GLY A 343 4.40 -5.56 -8.59
CA GLY A 343 3.99 -5.24 -7.22
C GLY A 343 4.30 -6.36 -6.21
N PRO A 344 3.76 -6.26 -4.99
CA PRO A 344 3.98 -7.26 -3.94
C PRO A 344 3.44 -8.63 -4.33
N ILE A 345 4.13 -9.66 -3.86
CA ILE A 345 3.68 -11.04 -3.94
C ILE A 345 2.93 -11.35 -2.65
N THR A 346 1.61 -11.59 -2.77
CA THR A 346 0.75 -11.90 -1.62
C THR A 346 0.16 -13.29 -1.75
N ALA A 347 0.30 -14.10 -0.70
CA ALA A 347 -0.19 -15.46 -0.64
C ALA A 347 -1.07 -15.62 0.62
N ALA A 348 -2.33 -16.01 0.44
CA ALA A 348 -3.32 -16.14 1.51
C ALA A 348 -3.92 -17.56 1.59
N VAL A 349 -4.06 -18.10 2.80
CA VAL A 349 -4.65 -19.41 3.07
C VAL A 349 -5.61 -19.34 4.26
N ALA A 350 -6.76 -19.98 4.13
CA ALA A 350 -7.73 -20.16 5.21
C ALA A 350 -7.82 -21.64 5.60
N THR A 351 -7.77 -21.94 6.90
CA THR A 351 -7.91 -23.32 7.38
C THR A 351 -9.38 -23.78 7.38
N PRO A 352 -9.63 -25.09 7.35
CA PRO A 352 -10.92 -25.62 7.78
C PRO A 352 -11.25 -25.21 9.22
N ARG A 353 -12.54 -25.25 9.57
CA ARG A 353 -13.00 -25.01 10.93
C ARG A 353 -12.56 -26.14 11.85
N LEU A 354 -11.81 -25.83 12.91
CA LEU A 354 -11.28 -26.82 13.85
C LEU A 354 -12.42 -27.60 14.51
N GLY A 355 -12.32 -28.94 14.51
CA GLY A 355 -13.25 -29.82 15.21
C GLY A 355 -14.54 -30.13 14.44
N GLU A 356 -14.85 -29.42 13.35
CA GLU A 356 -16.12 -29.61 12.62
C GLU A 356 -15.97 -30.45 11.34
N THR A 357 -14.74 -30.67 10.87
CA THR A 357 -14.51 -31.39 9.61
C THR A 357 -14.10 -32.82 9.88
N ALA A 358 -14.93 -33.78 9.46
CA ALA A 358 -14.64 -35.21 9.60
C ALA A 358 -13.48 -35.64 8.69
N ASN A 359 -12.54 -36.44 9.23
CA ASN A 359 -11.39 -37.02 8.52
C ASN A 359 -10.21 -36.08 8.19
N LEU A 360 -9.87 -35.15 9.08
CA LEU A 360 -8.65 -34.34 8.94
C LEU A 360 -7.65 -34.59 10.04
N THR A 361 -6.39 -34.79 9.65
CA THR A 361 -5.27 -35.01 10.59
C THR A 361 -5.06 -33.81 11.50
N CYS A 362 -5.18 -32.58 10.98
CA CYS A 362 -4.85 -31.35 11.72
C CYS A 362 -6.06 -30.58 12.26
N PHE A 363 -7.25 -30.80 11.67
CA PHE A 363 -8.45 -30.00 11.97
C PHE A 363 -9.66 -30.86 12.37
N GLY A 364 -9.45 -32.16 12.55
CA GLY A 364 -10.50 -33.11 12.93
C GLY A 364 -10.97 -32.90 14.38
N GLN A 365 -12.00 -33.67 14.77
CA GLN A 365 -12.58 -33.63 16.13
C GLN A 365 -11.58 -33.95 17.25
N ASP A 366 -10.58 -34.78 16.95
CA ASP A 366 -9.56 -35.20 17.92
C ASP A 366 -8.26 -34.39 17.81
N ALA A 367 -8.20 -33.37 16.94
CA ALA A 367 -7.02 -32.53 16.79
C ALA A 367 -6.86 -31.61 18.00
N ASP A 368 -5.61 -31.40 18.44
CA ASP A 368 -5.28 -30.54 19.58
C ASP A 368 -5.21 -29.04 19.23
N GLY A 369 -5.53 -28.70 17.99
CA GLY A 369 -5.53 -27.33 17.46
C GLY A 369 -4.14 -26.80 17.12
N THR A 370 -3.08 -27.61 17.20
CA THR A 370 -1.72 -27.19 16.82
C THR A 370 -1.53 -27.26 15.32
N VAL A 371 -1.19 -26.13 14.70
CA VAL A 371 -0.90 -26.04 13.26
C VAL A 371 0.43 -25.34 13.06
N ILE A 372 1.30 -25.92 12.23
CA ILE A 372 2.56 -25.32 11.80
C ILE A 372 2.34 -24.64 10.45
N LEU A 373 2.59 -23.34 10.40
CA LEU A 373 2.66 -22.56 9.16
C LEU A 373 4.12 -22.52 8.69
N GLU A 374 4.34 -22.96 7.46
CA GLU A 374 5.57 -22.73 6.70
C GLU A 374 5.36 -21.58 5.72
N VAL A 375 6.26 -20.61 5.74
CA VAL A 375 6.34 -19.51 4.76
C VAL A 375 7.66 -19.67 4.02
N GLU A 376 7.60 -19.98 2.74
CA GLU A 376 8.77 -20.26 1.90
C GLU A 376 8.87 -19.27 0.74
N ARG A 377 10.11 -18.81 0.47
CA ARG A 377 10.46 -18.10 -0.76
C ARG A 377 11.32 -18.99 -1.65
N THR A 378 10.97 -19.06 -2.93
CA THR A 378 11.76 -19.69 -4.00
C THR A 378 11.86 -18.75 -5.21
N GLY A 379 12.77 -19.07 -6.13
CA GLY A 379 12.96 -18.31 -7.37
C GLY A 379 14.17 -17.36 -7.37
N ASP A 380 14.61 -17.01 -8.57
CA ASP A 380 15.89 -16.36 -8.85
C ASP A 380 15.94 -14.82 -8.81
N PRO A 381 14.84 -14.06 -8.63
CA PRO A 381 14.96 -12.65 -8.29
C PRO A 381 15.59 -12.44 -6.92
N ALA A 382 16.59 -11.56 -6.85
CA ALA A 382 17.23 -11.12 -5.61
C ALA A 382 17.75 -12.31 -4.76
N LEU A 383 18.36 -13.30 -5.43
CA LEU A 383 18.76 -14.61 -4.85
C LEU A 383 19.43 -14.51 -3.49
N GLU A 384 20.46 -13.67 -3.36
CA GLU A 384 21.30 -13.56 -2.16
C GLU A 384 20.83 -12.45 -1.21
N GLU A 385 19.68 -11.84 -1.49
CA GLU A 385 19.18 -10.69 -0.76
C GLU A 385 18.07 -11.08 0.19
N ALA A 386 18.21 -10.60 1.42
CA ALA A 386 17.22 -10.78 2.46
C ALA A 386 16.01 -9.89 2.19
N VAL A 387 14.83 -10.51 2.05
CA VAL A 387 13.59 -9.82 1.70
C VAL A 387 12.64 -9.82 2.91
N PRO A 388 12.09 -8.66 3.30
CA PRO A 388 11.10 -8.60 4.35
C PRO A 388 9.80 -9.29 3.92
N VAL A 389 9.18 -10.03 4.85
CA VAL A 389 7.86 -10.65 4.68
C VAL A 389 6.93 -10.20 5.79
N GLU A 390 5.82 -9.58 5.41
CA GLU A 390 4.72 -9.23 6.32
C GLU A 390 3.82 -10.45 6.47
N LEU A 391 3.43 -10.76 7.71
CA LEU A 391 2.51 -11.84 8.04
C LEU A 391 1.28 -11.28 8.73
N GLN A 392 0.10 -11.74 8.31
CA GLN A 392 -1.16 -11.48 8.98
C GLN A 392 -1.78 -12.80 9.41
N PHE A 393 -2.12 -12.91 10.69
CA PHE A 393 -2.89 -14.02 11.22
C PHE A 393 -4.17 -13.50 11.85
N PHE A 394 -5.30 -13.91 11.28
CA PHE A 394 -6.63 -13.71 11.84
C PHE A 394 -7.26 -15.04 12.26
N ALA A 395 -7.62 -15.16 13.54
CA ALA A 395 -8.47 -16.24 14.03
C ALA A 395 -9.95 -15.82 14.00
N GLU A 396 -10.72 -16.40 13.08
CA GLU A 396 -12.16 -16.22 12.97
C GLU A 396 -12.89 -17.18 13.92
N GLU A 397 -13.53 -16.62 14.94
CA GLU A 397 -14.42 -17.35 15.83
C GLU A 397 -15.71 -17.78 15.13
N LYS A 398 -16.42 -18.76 15.70
CA LYS A 398 -17.73 -19.17 15.20
C LYS A 398 -18.80 -18.14 15.53
N VAL A 399 -19.41 -17.57 14.48
CA VAL A 399 -20.48 -16.56 14.62
C VAL A 399 -21.86 -17.13 14.29
N ALA A 400 -22.91 -16.51 14.86
CA ALA A 400 -24.29 -16.81 14.50
C ALA A 400 -24.61 -16.26 13.11
N LEU A 401 -25.24 -17.08 12.25
CA LEU A 401 -25.59 -16.69 10.89
C LEU A 401 -27.04 -16.25 10.73
N ASP A 402 -27.81 -16.26 11.82
CA ASP A 402 -29.23 -15.88 11.83
C ASP A 402 -29.37 -14.38 11.51
N GLY A 403 -30.28 -14.04 10.59
CA GLY A 403 -30.49 -12.65 10.17
C GLY A 403 -29.49 -12.12 9.14
N LEU A 404 -28.32 -12.74 8.99
CA LEU A 404 -27.34 -12.31 7.98
C LEU A 404 -27.83 -12.55 6.54
N PRO A 405 -27.54 -11.64 5.59
CA PRO A 405 -27.92 -11.83 4.21
C PRO A 405 -27.30 -13.11 3.60
N PRO A 406 -27.98 -13.75 2.63
CA PRO A 406 -27.46 -14.95 1.97
C PRO A 406 -26.23 -14.64 1.11
N ALA A 407 -25.41 -15.65 0.86
CA ALA A 407 -24.27 -15.53 -0.04
C ALA A 407 -24.70 -15.11 -1.46
N ALA A 408 -23.84 -14.30 -2.09
CA ALA A 408 -23.95 -13.93 -3.48
C ALA A 408 -23.49 -15.10 -4.37
N LYS A 409 -24.45 -15.85 -4.92
CA LYS A 409 -24.18 -17.02 -5.77
C LYS A 409 -23.79 -16.69 -7.20
N TYR A 410 -23.92 -15.43 -7.60
CA TYR A 410 -23.67 -14.97 -8.95
C TYR A 410 -23.03 -13.60 -8.90
N VAL A 411 -22.13 -13.37 -9.84
CA VAL A 411 -21.58 -12.04 -10.13
C VAL A 411 -22.73 -11.07 -10.37
N ARG A 412 -22.68 -9.90 -9.72
CA ARG A 412 -23.68 -8.84 -9.86
C ARG A 412 -23.06 -7.60 -10.51
N PRO A 413 -23.06 -7.50 -11.85
CA PRO A 413 -22.55 -6.33 -12.54
C PRO A 413 -23.24 -5.08 -12.00
N GLN A 414 -22.45 -4.16 -11.45
CA GLN A 414 -22.92 -2.81 -11.13
C GLN A 414 -22.79 -1.91 -12.36
N GLU A 415 -23.56 -0.83 -12.37
CA GLU A 415 -23.28 0.25 -13.31
C GLU A 415 -21.84 0.75 -13.07
N PRO A 416 -21.03 0.90 -14.13
CA PRO A 416 -19.67 1.40 -13.97
C PRO A 416 -19.70 2.83 -13.44
N LEU A 417 -18.72 3.18 -12.59
CA LEU A 417 -18.50 4.57 -12.17
C LEU A 417 -18.25 5.46 -13.38
N ALA A 418 -18.69 6.72 -13.32
CA ALA A 418 -18.40 7.67 -14.39
C ALA A 418 -16.88 7.80 -14.56
N VAL A 419 -16.41 7.87 -15.81
CA VAL A 419 -14.97 8.09 -16.06
C VAL A 419 -14.62 9.50 -15.61
N PRO A 420 -13.71 9.67 -14.63
CA PRO A 420 -13.37 10.99 -14.13
C PRO A 420 -12.49 11.73 -15.14
N THR A 421 -12.57 13.06 -15.14
CA THR A 421 -11.78 13.93 -16.02
C THR A 421 -10.75 14.77 -15.29
N ASP A 422 -10.97 14.99 -13.99
CA ASP A 422 -10.12 15.77 -13.10
C ASP A 422 -10.38 15.31 -11.66
N GLY A 423 -9.50 15.68 -10.72
CA GLY A 423 -9.60 15.26 -9.33
C GLY A 423 -8.65 16.01 -8.41
N GLU A 424 -8.73 15.72 -7.12
CA GLU A 424 -7.80 16.25 -6.12
C GLU A 424 -6.39 15.65 -6.31
N GLN A 425 -5.34 16.48 -6.26
CA GLN A 425 -3.97 16.01 -6.39
C GLN A 425 -3.57 15.21 -5.15
N ILE A 426 -3.12 13.97 -5.36
CA ILE A 426 -2.70 13.08 -4.28
C ILE A 426 -1.19 12.82 -4.29
N GLN A 427 -0.69 12.39 -3.13
CA GLN A 427 0.63 11.79 -3.01
C GLN A 427 0.53 10.30 -3.42
N PRO A 428 1.48 9.78 -4.19
CA PRO A 428 1.49 8.36 -4.51
C PRO A 428 1.79 7.54 -3.25
N ALA A 429 1.13 6.39 -3.11
CA ALA A 429 1.36 5.45 -2.00
C ALA A 429 1.79 4.09 -2.54
N PHE A 430 2.91 3.56 -2.06
CA PHE A 430 3.54 2.37 -2.63
C PHE A 430 3.35 1.08 -1.83
N SER A 431 2.48 1.08 -0.82
CA SER A 431 2.22 -0.10 0.03
C SER A 431 0.80 -0.13 0.58
N PHE A 432 0.33 -1.29 1.05
CA PHE A 432 -0.94 -1.41 1.78
C PHE A 432 -1.00 -0.49 3.01
N ALA A 433 0.14 -0.37 3.69
CA ALA A 433 0.34 0.43 4.89
C ALA A 433 0.09 1.92 4.67
N SER A 434 0.61 2.45 3.57
CA SER A 434 0.54 3.87 3.21
C SER A 434 -0.54 4.20 2.19
N ALA A 435 -1.37 3.22 1.80
CA ALA A 435 -2.37 3.34 0.74
C ALA A 435 -3.19 4.63 0.84
N VAL A 436 -3.40 5.29 -0.31
CA VAL A 436 -4.16 6.54 -0.38
C VAL A 436 -5.60 6.27 0.04
N GLU A 437 -6.10 7.01 1.02
CA GLU A 437 -7.49 6.89 1.47
C GLU A 437 -8.45 7.37 0.39
N ASP A 438 -9.58 6.68 0.26
CA ASP A 438 -10.69 7.12 -0.59
C ASP A 438 -11.13 8.53 -0.17
N LEU A 439 -10.99 9.48 -1.09
CA LEU A 439 -11.48 10.84 -0.90
C LEU A 439 -12.94 10.89 -1.37
N ASP A 440 -13.75 11.81 -0.84
CA ASP A 440 -15.14 12.03 -1.29
C ASP A 440 -15.18 12.65 -2.72
N GLY A 441 -14.61 11.96 -3.72
CA GLY A 441 -14.54 12.34 -5.12
C GLY A 441 -13.26 11.89 -5.84
N PRO A 442 -13.15 12.20 -7.14
CA PRO A 442 -12.01 11.76 -7.95
C PRO A 442 -10.67 12.34 -7.48
N MET A 443 -9.62 11.56 -7.68
CA MET A 443 -8.23 11.87 -7.38
C MET A 443 -7.40 11.91 -8.66
N ARG A 444 -6.38 12.75 -8.72
CA ARG A 444 -5.40 12.77 -9.82
C ARG A 444 -3.98 12.59 -9.31
N GLY A 445 -3.19 11.87 -10.08
CA GLY A 445 -1.80 11.56 -9.75
C GLY A 445 -0.98 11.22 -10.99
N THR A 446 0.26 10.85 -10.76
CA THR A 446 1.13 10.29 -11.80
C THR A 446 1.63 8.93 -11.34
N ILE A 447 1.84 8.01 -12.28
CA ILE A 447 2.45 6.70 -12.05
C ILE A 447 3.62 6.52 -13.02
N ILE A 448 4.73 6.00 -12.53
CA ILE A 448 5.88 5.67 -13.38
C ILE A 448 5.72 4.22 -13.88
N PRO A 449 6.01 3.89 -15.14
CA PRO A 449 6.05 2.48 -15.56
C PRO A 449 6.98 1.63 -14.68
N GLY A 450 6.46 0.52 -14.14
CA GLY A 450 7.12 -0.33 -13.15
C GLY A 450 6.81 0.03 -11.69
N GLU A 451 6.20 1.19 -11.45
CA GLU A 451 5.68 1.60 -10.14
C GLU A 451 4.33 0.96 -9.87
N VAL A 452 4.09 0.66 -8.59
CA VAL A 452 2.83 0.10 -8.10
C VAL A 452 2.28 1.01 -7.02
N GLN A 453 1.02 1.45 -7.17
CA GLN A 453 0.35 2.32 -6.22
C GLN A 453 -0.86 1.65 -5.57
N PHE A 454 -1.15 2.01 -4.33
CA PHE A 454 -2.22 1.44 -3.51
C PHE A 454 -3.23 2.50 -3.08
N PHE A 455 -4.51 2.15 -3.17
CA PHE A 455 -5.63 2.96 -2.72
C PHE A 455 -6.49 2.12 -1.78
N ARG A 456 -6.95 2.71 -0.68
CA ARG A 456 -7.77 2.09 0.36
C ARG A 456 -9.22 2.51 0.17
N ILE A 457 -10.13 1.54 0.03
CA ILE A 457 -11.57 1.73 -0.13
C ILE A 457 -12.29 1.12 1.07
N PRO A 458 -12.80 1.95 2.00
CA PRO A 458 -13.61 1.48 3.11
C PRO A 458 -14.94 0.89 2.61
N ALA A 459 -15.26 -0.37 2.93
CA ALA A 459 -16.50 -1.00 2.45
C ALA A 459 -17.20 -1.85 3.51
N GLN A 460 -18.53 -1.74 3.56
CA GLN A 460 -19.38 -2.45 4.51
C GLN A 460 -20.03 -3.69 3.90
N TYR A 461 -20.62 -4.54 4.76
CA TYR A 461 -21.47 -5.63 4.30
C TYR A 461 -22.60 -5.09 3.42
N GLY A 462 -23.00 -5.86 2.41
CA GLY A 462 -24.00 -5.44 1.42
C GLY A 462 -23.46 -4.57 0.28
N GLN A 463 -22.27 -3.96 0.45
CA GLN A 463 -21.66 -3.09 -0.56
C GLN A 463 -20.73 -3.84 -1.51
N GLN A 464 -20.34 -3.16 -2.60
CA GLN A 464 -19.35 -3.56 -3.59
C GLN A 464 -18.44 -2.38 -3.90
N VAL A 465 -17.13 -2.63 -3.99
CA VAL A 465 -16.16 -1.64 -4.43
C VAL A 465 -16.21 -1.48 -5.96
N ARG A 466 -16.07 -0.25 -6.43
CA ARG A 466 -15.94 0.12 -7.83
C ARG A 466 -14.78 1.09 -8.01
N ALA A 467 -14.16 1.06 -9.18
CA ALA A 467 -13.14 2.03 -9.57
C ALA A 467 -13.25 2.42 -11.03
N ALA A 468 -12.98 3.69 -11.34
CA ALA A 468 -12.84 4.20 -12.69
C ALA A 468 -11.49 4.93 -12.84
N ILE A 469 -10.67 4.46 -13.77
CA ILE A 469 -9.33 4.97 -14.05
C ILE A 469 -9.33 5.59 -15.44
N ALA A 470 -8.75 6.78 -15.58
CA ALA A 470 -8.50 7.45 -16.84
C ALA A 470 -7.03 7.89 -16.91
N LEU A 471 -6.28 7.40 -17.89
CA LEU A 471 -4.93 7.89 -18.16
C LEU A 471 -5.02 9.22 -18.92
N GLY A 472 -4.15 10.16 -18.58
CA GLY A 472 -4.04 11.44 -19.25
C GLY A 472 -3.29 11.35 -20.59
N GLU A 473 -2.79 12.50 -21.03
CA GLU A 473 -1.88 12.60 -22.19
C GLU A 473 -0.44 12.34 -21.75
N PHE A 474 0.29 11.54 -22.52
CA PHE A 474 1.71 11.27 -22.32
C PHE A 474 2.34 10.76 -23.62
N GLU A 475 3.66 10.81 -23.71
CA GLU A 475 4.40 10.26 -24.83
C GLU A 475 5.04 8.93 -24.45
N VAL A 476 4.79 7.89 -25.23
CA VAL A 476 5.41 6.58 -25.03
C VAL A 476 6.71 6.53 -25.81
N PRO A 477 7.86 6.24 -25.16
CA PRO A 477 9.11 6.03 -25.86
C PRO A 477 8.99 4.97 -26.97
N GLY A 478 9.60 5.26 -28.12
CA GLY A 478 9.47 4.41 -29.31
C GLY A 478 9.91 2.95 -29.04
N GLY A 479 9.01 2.00 -29.31
CA GLY A 479 9.26 0.56 -29.17
C GLY A 479 8.78 -0.04 -27.83
N MET A 480 8.37 0.77 -26.86
CA MET A 480 7.86 0.31 -25.57
C MET A 480 6.35 0.04 -25.63
N GLY A 481 5.94 -1.16 -25.22
CA GLY A 481 4.54 -1.47 -24.91
C GLY A 481 4.26 -1.20 -23.43
N LEU A 482 3.07 -0.72 -23.10
CA LEU A 482 2.64 -0.52 -21.71
C LEU A 482 1.34 -1.27 -21.47
N THR A 483 1.20 -1.82 -20.26
CA THR A 483 0.00 -2.51 -19.79
C THR A 483 -0.48 -1.86 -18.50
N LEU A 484 -1.70 -1.34 -18.49
CA LEU A 484 -2.37 -0.91 -17.27
C LEU A 484 -2.92 -2.14 -16.56
N GLN A 485 -2.57 -2.33 -15.30
CA GLN A 485 -3.07 -3.41 -14.45
C GLN A 485 -3.80 -2.83 -13.24
N ALA A 486 -4.92 -3.45 -12.89
CA ALA A 486 -5.66 -3.16 -11.67
C ALA A 486 -5.99 -4.47 -10.94
N ARG A 487 -5.62 -4.56 -9.66
CA ARG A 487 -5.98 -5.67 -8.76
C ARG A 487 -6.73 -5.13 -7.56
N LEU A 488 -7.66 -5.91 -7.02
CA LEU A 488 -8.39 -5.56 -5.80
C LEU A 488 -8.07 -6.61 -4.74
N TYR A 489 -7.68 -6.16 -3.56
CA TYR A 489 -7.38 -7.00 -2.43
C TYR A 489 -8.42 -6.79 -1.33
N SER A 490 -8.76 -7.88 -0.64
CA SER A 490 -9.65 -7.87 0.53
C SER A 490 -8.93 -7.29 1.77
N PRO A 491 -9.63 -7.07 2.90
CA PRO A 491 -9.00 -6.66 4.15
C PRO A 491 -7.93 -7.63 4.67
N LEU A 492 -7.96 -8.89 4.22
CA LEU A 492 -6.95 -9.91 4.54
C LEU A 492 -5.89 -10.05 3.44
N ARG A 493 -5.83 -9.07 2.52
CA ARG A 493 -4.94 -9.00 1.35
C ARG A 493 -5.05 -10.19 0.38
N ASP A 494 -6.17 -10.92 0.41
CA ASP A 494 -6.49 -11.95 -0.59
C ASP A 494 -7.09 -11.31 -1.85
N ASP A 495 -6.85 -11.91 -3.02
CA ASP A 495 -7.29 -11.42 -4.32
C ASP A 495 -8.83 -11.44 -4.43
N VAL A 496 -9.39 -10.32 -4.87
CA VAL A 496 -10.83 -10.12 -5.03
C VAL A 496 -11.18 -10.16 -6.49
N TYR A 497 -12.16 -11.00 -6.81
CA TYR A 497 -12.64 -11.17 -8.18
C TYR A 497 -13.19 -9.85 -8.76
N LEU A 498 -12.57 -9.37 -9.83
CA LEU A 498 -12.95 -8.15 -10.52
C LEU A 498 -13.69 -8.45 -11.83
N VAL A 499 -14.62 -7.58 -12.21
CA VAL A 499 -15.28 -7.59 -13.52
C VAL A 499 -15.13 -6.25 -14.23
N VAL A 500 -15.02 -6.28 -15.56
CA VAL A 500 -14.90 -5.09 -16.42
C VAL A 500 -16.22 -4.83 -17.16
N PRO A 501 -17.04 -3.84 -16.75
CA PRO A 501 -18.31 -3.55 -17.40
C PRO A 501 -18.17 -3.13 -18.87
N PRO A 502 -19.18 -3.38 -19.72
CA PRO A 502 -20.44 -4.09 -19.42
C PRO A 502 -20.28 -5.62 -19.44
N SER A 503 -19.06 -6.15 -19.58
CA SER A 503 -18.82 -7.59 -19.54
C SER A 503 -18.99 -8.12 -18.11
N ALA A 504 -19.53 -9.33 -18.01
CA ALA A 504 -19.53 -10.09 -16.77
C ALA A 504 -18.36 -11.11 -16.72
N SER A 505 -17.47 -11.11 -17.71
CA SER A 505 -16.24 -11.88 -17.66
C SER A 505 -15.28 -11.22 -16.67
N GLY A 506 -15.05 -11.86 -15.53
CA GLY A 506 -14.10 -11.41 -14.55
C GLY A 506 -12.86 -12.27 -14.48
N GLU A 507 -11.91 -11.83 -13.67
CA GLU A 507 -10.64 -12.51 -13.42
C GLU A 507 -10.27 -12.34 -11.95
N ALA A 508 -9.83 -13.42 -11.32
CA ALA A 508 -9.52 -13.44 -9.89
C ALA A 508 -8.24 -12.65 -9.58
N THR A 509 -7.25 -12.68 -10.48
CA THR A 509 -5.90 -12.12 -10.30
C THR A 509 -5.77 -10.67 -10.78
N GLY A 510 -6.90 -9.97 -10.88
CA GLY A 510 -7.03 -8.62 -11.44
C GLY A 510 -7.21 -8.58 -12.95
N VAL A 511 -7.27 -7.36 -13.48
CA VAL A 511 -7.55 -7.06 -14.88
C VAL A 511 -6.40 -6.30 -15.51
N SER A 512 -6.17 -6.52 -16.80
CA SER A 512 -5.14 -5.82 -17.55
C SER A 512 -5.66 -5.33 -18.90
N THR A 513 -5.15 -4.18 -19.35
CA THR A 513 -5.43 -3.63 -20.67
C THR A 513 -4.21 -2.89 -21.20
N LYS A 514 -4.12 -2.72 -22.52
CA LYS A 514 -3.05 -1.94 -23.13
C LYS A 514 -3.14 -0.49 -22.64
N ALA A 515 -2.06 0.04 -22.08
CA ALA A 515 -1.96 1.44 -21.70
C ALA A 515 -1.50 2.30 -22.89
N ALA A 516 -2.31 3.29 -23.21
CA ALA A 516 -2.06 4.33 -24.20
C ALA A 516 -2.67 5.67 -23.70
N PRO A 517 -2.30 6.81 -24.28
CA PRO A 517 -2.92 8.08 -23.93
C PRO A 517 -4.45 8.00 -24.00
N LYS A 518 -5.14 8.54 -22.98
CA LYS A 518 -6.60 8.49 -22.83
C LYS A 518 -7.21 7.10 -22.65
N THR A 519 -6.42 6.09 -22.28
CA THR A 519 -6.97 4.79 -21.91
C THR A 519 -7.85 4.94 -20.67
N THR A 520 -8.98 4.25 -20.68
CA THR A 520 -9.89 4.19 -19.53
C THR A 520 -10.11 2.75 -19.12
N LEU A 521 -10.31 2.53 -17.82
CA LEU A 521 -10.56 1.23 -17.24
C LEU A 521 -11.56 1.40 -16.10
N GLN A 522 -12.69 0.70 -16.19
CA GLN A 522 -13.71 0.65 -15.14
C GLN A 522 -13.77 -0.77 -14.60
N VAL A 523 -13.74 -0.94 -13.29
CA VAL A 523 -13.79 -2.24 -12.62
C VAL A 523 -14.79 -2.23 -11.50
N ASN A 524 -15.48 -3.35 -11.32
CA ASN A 524 -16.33 -3.59 -10.16
C ASN A 524 -15.85 -4.85 -9.45
N GLN A 525 -15.95 -4.86 -8.12
CA GLN A 525 -15.98 -6.09 -7.35
C GLN A 525 -17.12 -6.98 -7.86
N GLY A 526 -16.83 -8.25 -8.12
CA GLY A 526 -17.76 -9.15 -8.79
C GLY A 526 -19.02 -9.48 -7.97
N SER A 527 -18.92 -9.44 -6.65
CA SER A 527 -20.01 -9.82 -5.73
C SER A 527 -20.05 -8.89 -4.51
N PRO A 528 -21.25 -8.61 -3.94
CA PRO A 528 -21.35 -7.85 -2.70
C PRO A 528 -20.71 -8.57 -1.53
N ILE A 529 -20.16 -7.78 -0.62
CA ILE A 529 -19.51 -8.23 0.59
C ILE A 529 -20.57 -8.87 1.48
N GLN A 530 -20.48 -10.19 1.66
CA GLN A 530 -21.42 -10.94 2.50
C GLN A 530 -20.65 -11.99 3.27
N PHE A 531 -20.82 -12.04 4.59
CA PHE A 531 -20.11 -13.00 5.44
C PHE A 531 -20.28 -14.46 4.98
N ARG A 532 -21.48 -14.81 4.52
CA ARG A 532 -21.79 -16.15 4.00
C ARG A 532 -21.08 -16.50 2.69
N ASN A 533 -20.48 -15.53 1.98
CA ASN A 533 -19.78 -15.80 0.73
C ASN A 533 -18.61 -16.76 0.90
N ARG A 534 -17.93 -16.74 2.06
CA ARG A 534 -16.78 -17.60 2.36
C ARG A 534 -17.07 -19.08 2.06
N GLU A 535 -18.23 -19.57 2.49
CA GLU A 535 -18.63 -20.98 2.31
C GLU A 535 -19.56 -21.19 1.12
N ASP A 536 -20.55 -20.31 0.93
CA ASP A 536 -21.66 -20.55 0.01
C ASP A 536 -21.59 -19.71 -1.29
N GLY A 537 -20.60 -18.82 -1.41
CA GLY A 537 -20.49 -17.85 -2.50
C GLY A 537 -19.86 -18.38 -3.78
N GLY A 538 -19.18 -19.53 -3.73
CA GLY A 538 -18.43 -20.06 -4.87
C GLY A 538 -17.07 -19.37 -5.07
N THR A 539 -16.42 -19.60 -6.21
CA THR A 539 -15.05 -19.09 -6.46
C THR A 539 -15.01 -17.57 -6.56
N GLU A 540 -16.01 -16.98 -7.19
CA GLU A 540 -16.07 -15.58 -7.56
C GLU A 540 -16.45 -14.67 -6.39
N ALA A 541 -17.03 -15.22 -5.31
CA ALA A 541 -17.49 -14.43 -4.16
C ALA A 541 -16.75 -14.76 -2.86
N ARG A 542 -16.06 -15.91 -2.74
CA ARG A 542 -15.50 -16.38 -1.45
C ARG A 542 -14.58 -15.38 -0.75
N THR A 543 -13.81 -14.59 -1.51
CA THR A 543 -12.88 -13.57 -0.97
C THR A 543 -13.57 -12.24 -0.70
N SER A 544 -14.82 -12.08 -1.14
CA SER A 544 -15.69 -10.94 -0.85
C SER A 544 -16.59 -11.23 0.37
N PHE A 545 -16.01 -11.67 1.49
CA PHE A 545 -16.78 -12.07 2.67
C PHE A 545 -16.61 -11.17 3.89
N LEU A 546 -15.58 -10.31 3.93
CA LEU A 546 -15.25 -9.55 5.12
C LEU A 546 -15.35 -8.05 4.82
N ALA A 547 -16.16 -7.33 5.60
CA ALA A 547 -16.19 -5.87 5.56
C ALA A 547 -14.92 -5.27 6.18
N GLY A 548 -14.56 -4.07 5.73
CA GLY A 548 -13.34 -3.36 6.14
C GLY A 548 -12.68 -2.68 4.95
N ASP A 549 -11.38 -2.48 5.06
CA ASP A 549 -10.58 -1.85 4.01
C ASP A 549 -10.25 -2.80 2.86
N TYR A 550 -10.77 -2.50 1.68
CA TYR A 550 -10.34 -3.10 0.44
C TYR A 550 -9.21 -2.26 -0.17
N TYR A 551 -8.31 -2.88 -0.94
CA TYR A 551 -7.17 -2.18 -1.52
C TYR A 551 -7.13 -2.35 -3.04
N LEU A 552 -7.25 -1.25 -3.77
CA LEU A 552 -6.98 -1.23 -5.20
C LEU A 552 -5.47 -1.06 -5.42
N GLN A 553 -4.84 -2.01 -6.09
CA GLN A 553 -3.49 -1.89 -6.61
C GLN A 553 -3.54 -1.45 -8.08
N LEU A 554 -2.84 -0.37 -8.41
CA LEU A 554 -2.68 0.15 -9.76
C LEU A 554 -1.22 0.02 -10.19
N ALA A 555 -0.98 -0.52 -11.39
CA ALA A 555 0.37 -0.58 -11.96
C ALA A 555 0.35 -0.28 -13.47
N VAL A 556 1.41 0.34 -13.96
CA VAL A 556 1.69 0.44 -15.41
C VAL A 556 2.93 -0.39 -15.70
N VAL A 557 2.74 -1.55 -16.30
CA VAL A 557 3.81 -2.52 -16.55
C VAL A 557 4.38 -2.31 -17.95
N PRO A 558 5.67 -1.96 -18.09
CA PRO A 558 6.32 -1.86 -19.39
C PRO A 558 6.66 -3.24 -19.96
N SER A 559 6.69 -3.36 -21.29
CA SER A 559 7.10 -4.59 -21.97
C SER A 559 8.61 -4.87 -21.90
N ASP A 560 9.38 -3.87 -21.50
CA ASP A 560 10.83 -3.92 -21.31
C ASP A 560 11.19 -2.99 -20.14
N TYR A 561 11.95 -3.52 -19.18
CA TYR A 561 12.40 -2.82 -17.97
C TYR A 561 13.76 -2.15 -18.14
N SER A 562 14.26 -2.00 -19.36
CA SER A 562 15.48 -1.24 -19.61
C SER A 562 15.34 0.18 -19.03
N ALA A 563 16.14 0.47 -18.00
CA ALA A 563 16.11 1.69 -17.17
C ALA A 563 16.32 3.00 -17.94
N GLN A 564 16.41 2.95 -19.27
CA GLN A 564 16.78 4.08 -20.09
C GLN A 564 15.69 5.13 -20.22
N ARG A 565 14.41 4.91 -19.83
CA ARG A 565 13.34 5.93 -19.97
C ARG A 565 12.20 5.77 -18.97
N LEU A 566 12.37 6.25 -17.74
CA LEU A 566 11.26 6.41 -16.80
C LEU A 566 10.59 7.77 -17.03
N PHE A 567 9.26 7.77 -17.14
CA PHE A 567 8.44 8.95 -17.38
C PHE A 567 7.15 8.85 -16.58
N GLU A 568 6.50 9.99 -16.38
CA GLU A 568 5.25 10.04 -15.63
C GLU A 568 4.06 9.82 -16.55
N VAL A 569 3.22 8.86 -16.18
CA VAL A 569 1.91 8.65 -16.77
C VAL A 569 0.87 9.31 -15.86
N PRO A 570 0.26 10.45 -16.25
CA PRO A 570 -0.80 11.05 -15.47
C PRO A 570 -2.04 10.17 -15.49
N TYR A 571 -2.76 10.14 -14.38
CA TYR A 571 -4.05 9.46 -14.26
C TYR A 571 -5.03 10.27 -13.41
N VAL A 572 -6.32 10.01 -13.64
CA VAL A 572 -7.42 10.37 -12.75
C VAL A 572 -8.13 9.08 -12.36
N LEU A 573 -8.40 8.92 -11.06
CA LEU A 573 -9.00 7.75 -10.45
C LEU A 573 -10.22 8.18 -9.62
N ASP A 574 -11.33 7.47 -9.76
CA ASP A 574 -12.49 7.61 -8.89
C ASP A 574 -12.78 6.25 -8.25
N LEU A 575 -13.10 6.26 -6.96
CA LEU A 575 -13.37 5.07 -6.15
C LEU A 575 -14.74 5.23 -5.49
N ASP A 576 -15.43 4.11 -5.27
CA ASP A 576 -16.72 4.15 -4.59
C ASP A 576 -17.08 2.78 -3.98
N ALA A 577 -17.81 2.80 -2.88
CA ALA A 577 -18.45 1.65 -2.27
C ALA A 577 -19.97 1.73 -2.48
N VAL A 578 -20.49 0.98 -3.45
CA VAL A 578 -21.91 1.01 -3.83
C VAL A 578 -22.72 -0.10 -3.17
N GLY A 579 -23.96 0.22 -2.83
CA GLY A 579 -24.92 -0.71 -2.25
C GLY A 579 -25.38 -0.23 -0.88
N GLU A 580 -26.52 -0.75 -0.44
CA GLU A 580 -27.02 -0.48 0.90
C GLU A 580 -26.20 -1.25 1.93
N PRO A 581 -25.63 -0.58 2.95
CA PRO A 581 -25.02 -1.27 4.07
C PRO A 581 -25.98 -2.27 4.72
N ALA A 582 -25.47 -3.46 5.01
CA ALA A 582 -26.19 -4.54 5.66
C ALA A 582 -25.55 -4.88 7.01
N GLU A 583 -26.31 -5.55 7.88
CA GLU A 583 -25.78 -6.07 9.13
C GLU A 583 -24.74 -7.19 8.87
N GLY A 584 -23.66 -7.14 9.62
CA GLY A 584 -22.61 -8.16 9.68
C GLY A 584 -22.65 -8.94 10.99
N PRO A 585 -21.89 -10.05 11.09
CA PRO A 585 -21.70 -10.70 12.38
C PRO A 585 -20.89 -9.81 13.33
N GLU A 586 -21.18 -9.89 14.63
CA GLU A 586 -20.28 -9.36 15.65
C GLU A 586 -19.02 -10.23 15.71
N LEU A 587 -17.86 -9.65 15.45
CA LEU A 587 -16.56 -10.31 15.55
C LEU A 587 -15.88 -9.91 16.87
N SER A 588 -15.65 -10.89 17.75
CA SER A 588 -14.82 -10.73 18.97
C SER A 588 -13.35 -11.10 18.73
N GLY A 589 -12.44 -10.61 19.58
CA GLY A 589 -10.99 -10.91 19.52
C GLY A 589 -10.21 -10.04 18.53
N GLN A 590 -9.05 -10.49 18.03
CA GLN A 590 -8.35 -9.83 16.92
C GLN A 590 -9.02 -10.15 15.57
N GLY A 591 -10.32 -9.87 15.53
CA GLY A 591 -11.13 -9.51 14.38
C GLY A 591 -12.02 -8.30 14.67
N ALA A 592 -11.88 -7.71 15.86
CA ALA A 592 -12.47 -6.45 16.24
C ALA A 592 -11.85 -5.32 15.40
N VAL A 593 -12.70 -4.34 15.12
CA VAL A 593 -12.57 -3.19 14.23
C VAL A 593 -11.22 -2.45 14.25
N GLU A 594 -10.43 -2.59 15.33
CA GLU A 594 -9.21 -1.81 15.56
C GLU A 594 -8.00 -2.11 14.65
N ASP A 595 -8.04 -3.19 13.86
CA ASP A 595 -6.99 -3.56 12.89
C ASP A 595 -7.48 -3.52 11.40
N ARG A 596 -8.68 -3.00 11.08
CA ARG A 596 -9.35 -3.20 9.75
C ARG A 596 -10.17 -2.01 9.18
N PHE A 597 -9.86 -0.78 9.54
CA PHE A 597 -10.84 0.32 9.56
C PHE A 597 -11.51 0.78 8.24
N ALA A 598 -12.75 0.35 8.05
CA ALA A 598 -13.86 1.21 7.61
C ALA A 598 -14.82 1.35 8.80
N ALA A 599 -15.15 2.56 9.28
CA ALA A 599 -15.82 2.77 10.56
C ALA A 599 -17.03 1.83 10.82
N ASP A 600 -16.90 1.02 11.88
CA ASP A 600 -17.85 0.09 12.50
C ASP A 600 -18.54 -0.93 11.55
N PRO A 601 -17.83 -2.01 11.14
CA PRO A 601 -18.41 -3.11 10.36
C PRO A 601 -19.53 -3.79 11.14
N GLY A 602 -20.78 -3.40 10.84
CA GLY A 602 -21.99 -3.97 11.45
C GLY A 602 -23.04 -2.94 11.87
N SER A 603 -22.69 -1.66 11.99
CA SER A 603 -23.68 -0.61 12.23
C SER A 603 -24.24 -0.10 10.90
N ALA A 604 -25.38 -0.62 10.45
CA ALA A 604 -26.17 0.10 9.45
C ALA A 604 -26.49 1.50 10.03
N PRO A 605 -26.27 2.60 9.30
CA PRO A 605 -26.71 3.92 9.76
C PRO A 605 -28.19 3.81 10.09
N ARG A 606 -28.56 4.08 11.35
CA ARG A 606 -29.97 4.24 11.68
C ARG A 606 -30.50 5.33 10.75
N ALA A 607 -31.52 5.00 9.97
CA ALA A 607 -32.29 6.01 9.25
C ALA A 607 -32.53 7.14 10.25
N SER A 608 -32.12 8.36 9.88
CA SER A 608 -32.34 9.54 10.69
C SER A 608 -33.84 9.72 10.83
N ASP A 609 -34.42 9.13 11.88
CA ASP A 609 -35.70 9.53 12.41
C ASP A 609 -35.51 10.98 12.87
N GLY A 610 -35.93 11.90 12.01
CA GLY A 610 -36.12 13.30 12.36
C GLY A 610 -37.02 13.35 13.58
N GLY A 611 -36.42 13.59 14.74
CA GLY A 611 -37.11 13.55 16.01
C GLY A 611 -36.26 14.18 17.10
N GLY A 612 -36.12 15.50 17.04
CA GLY A 612 -35.54 16.27 18.12
C GLY A 612 -36.32 16.06 19.42
N ALA A 613 -35.63 15.62 20.46
CA ALA A 613 -36.10 15.68 21.84
C ALA A 613 -35.10 16.51 22.65
N SER A 614 -35.30 17.82 22.65
CA SER A 614 -34.86 18.67 23.76
C SER A 614 -36.04 18.81 24.72
N ASP A 615 -35.83 18.43 25.98
CA ASP A 615 -36.70 18.86 27.06
C ASP A 615 -35.85 19.54 28.14
N SER A 616 -35.99 20.86 28.23
CA SER A 616 -36.26 21.51 29.51
C SER A 616 -36.52 23.02 29.32
N GLY A 617 -37.78 23.39 29.51
CA GLY A 617 -38.16 24.57 30.29
C GLY A 617 -38.42 25.89 29.54
N GLY A 618 -39.68 26.36 29.61
CA GLY A 618 -39.98 27.79 29.45
C GLY A 618 -41.37 28.09 28.90
N ALA A 619 -42.22 28.69 29.73
CA ALA A 619 -43.62 29.01 29.47
C ALA A 619 -43.87 30.11 28.42
N SER A 620 -44.98 30.02 27.68
CA SER A 620 -46.16 30.92 27.76
C SER A 620 -46.96 31.02 26.43
N ASP A 621 -48.22 30.62 26.55
CA ASP A 621 -49.48 31.17 26.01
C ASP A 621 -49.70 31.60 24.53
N ALA A 622 -50.91 31.21 24.09
CA ALA A 622 -51.79 31.77 23.05
C ALA A 622 -51.57 31.44 21.55
N GLY A 623 -52.48 30.60 21.02
CA GLY A 623 -53.24 30.97 19.81
C GLY A 623 -53.36 29.95 18.67
N GLY A 624 -54.52 29.27 18.59
CA GLY A 624 -55.21 28.98 17.32
C GLY A 624 -54.96 27.62 16.63
N ALA A 625 -55.95 26.73 16.74
CA ALA A 625 -56.21 25.63 15.79
C ALA A 625 -56.76 26.19 14.44
N PRO A 626 -56.74 25.46 13.32
CA PRO A 626 -57.42 24.17 13.09
C PRO A 626 -56.43 23.11 12.51
N GLU A 627 -56.72 21.84 12.20
CA GLU A 627 -57.73 20.81 12.45
C GLU A 627 -57.27 19.65 11.54
N LEU A 628 -57.30 18.41 12.04
CA LEU A 628 -56.73 17.22 11.41
C LEU A 628 -57.69 16.64 10.36
N GLU A 629 -57.17 16.16 9.23
CA GLU A 629 -57.83 15.15 8.40
C GLU A 629 -56.92 13.92 8.30
N ASP A 630 -57.40 12.80 8.86
CA ASP A 630 -56.84 11.45 8.70
C ASP A 630 -57.16 10.87 7.31
N PRO A 631 -56.38 9.89 6.81
CA PRO A 631 -56.45 9.41 5.43
C PRO A 631 -57.59 8.41 5.21
N PRO A 632 -58.17 8.31 3.99
CA PRO A 632 -59.13 7.26 3.68
C PRO A 632 -58.44 5.95 3.30
N THR A 633 -59.01 4.87 3.82
CA THR A 633 -58.70 3.46 3.64
C THR A 633 -59.10 2.90 2.27
N GLU A 634 -58.48 1.78 1.91
CA GLU A 634 -58.80 0.90 0.79
C GLU A 634 -60.27 0.43 0.80
N ASP A 635 -61.02 0.74 -0.27
CA ASP A 635 -61.83 -0.20 -1.06
C ASP A 635 -62.67 0.61 -2.06
N GLU A 636 -62.43 0.44 -3.37
CA GLU A 636 -63.49 0.18 -4.36
C GLU A 636 -62.90 0.06 -5.78
N ARG A 637 -63.21 -1.08 -6.40
CA ARG A 637 -62.96 -1.40 -7.81
C ARG A 637 -63.82 -0.50 -8.72
N SER A 638 -63.28 -0.04 -9.85
CA SER A 638 -63.76 -0.38 -11.22
C SER A 638 -63.43 0.67 -12.29
N GLY A 639 -63.16 0.17 -13.50
CA GLY A 639 -63.13 0.92 -14.77
C GLY A 639 -61.72 0.89 -15.42
N PHE A 640 -61.51 0.47 -16.66
CA PHE A 640 -62.40 0.14 -17.78
C PHE A 640 -61.59 -0.64 -18.85
N ALA A 641 -62.32 -1.18 -19.83
CA ALA A 641 -62.03 -2.36 -20.65
C ALA A 641 -61.24 -2.12 -21.96
N VAL A 642 -60.74 -3.23 -22.55
CA VAL A 642 -60.38 -3.35 -23.99
C VAL A 642 -61.13 -4.56 -24.60
N PRO A 643 -61.76 -4.46 -25.80
CA PRO A 643 -62.55 -5.55 -26.42
C PRO A 643 -61.76 -6.43 -27.43
N PRO A 644 -62.37 -7.55 -27.91
CA PRO A 644 -61.67 -8.75 -28.39
C PRO A 644 -61.78 -9.04 -29.90
N VAL A 645 -60.87 -9.87 -30.44
CA VAL A 645 -61.08 -10.70 -31.66
C VAL A 645 -60.47 -12.11 -31.50
N VAL A 646 -61.35 -13.04 -31.14
CA VAL A 646 -61.59 -14.43 -31.59
C VAL A 646 -60.46 -15.34 -32.14
N TRP A 647 -60.17 -16.39 -31.33
CA TRP A 647 -60.02 -17.85 -31.58
C TRP A 647 -59.38 -18.41 -32.87
N ALA A 648 -58.37 -19.30 -32.73
CA ALA A 648 -58.56 -20.77 -32.75
C ALA A 648 -57.23 -21.57 -32.78
N VAL A 649 -57.32 -22.78 -32.20
CA VAL A 649 -56.44 -23.98 -32.34
C VAL A 649 -55.14 -24.00 -31.53
N LEU A 650 -55.15 -24.73 -30.41
CA LEU A 650 -54.47 -26.03 -30.27
C LEU A 650 -54.64 -26.56 -28.84
N GLY A 651 -55.53 -27.54 -28.69
CA GLY A 651 -55.50 -28.47 -27.57
C GLY A 651 -54.87 -29.79 -28.01
N GLY A 652 -54.00 -30.33 -27.16
CA GLY A 652 -53.93 -31.78 -26.93
C GLY A 652 -52.70 -32.54 -27.43
N LEU A 653 -52.11 -33.28 -26.47
CA LEU A 653 -51.18 -34.42 -26.57
C LEU A 653 -49.71 -34.01 -26.79
N GLY A 654 -48.73 -34.37 -25.96
CA GLY A 654 -48.58 -35.61 -25.18
C GLY A 654 -47.41 -36.40 -25.78
N GLY A 655 -46.28 -36.44 -25.08
CA GLY A 655 -45.16 -37.35 -25.37
C GLY A 655 -43.96 -36.71 -26.06
N GLY A 656 -42.79 -36.77 -25.42
CA GLY A 656 -41.55 -36.31 -26.05
C GLY A 656 -40.30 -36.31 -25.20
N VAL A 657 -40.17 -37.26 -24.26
CA VAL A 657 -38.86 -37.68 -23.70
C VAL A 657 -38.04 -38.24 -24.86
N LEU A 658 -37.31 -37.39 -25.59
CA LEU A 658 -36.39 -37.79 -26.67
C LEU A 658 -35.56 -36.61 -27.21
N LEU A 659 -35.02 -35.74 -26.34
CA LEU A 659 -34.09 -34.68 -26.76
C LEU A 659 -32.90 -34.49 -25.79
N ALA A 660 -32.56 -35.52 -25.02
CA ALA A 660 -31.37 -35.55 -24.15
C ALA A 660 -30.33 -36.63 -24.55
N ALA A 661 -30.55 -37.35 -25.65
CA ALA A 661 -29.68 -38.46 -26.08
C ALA A 661 -28.87 -38.21 -27.38
N ILE A 662 -28.99 -37.02 -27.99
CA ILE A 662 -28.35 -36.73 -29.30
C ILE A 662 -27.16 -35.76 -29.21
N VAL A 663 -26.92 -35.09 -28.07
CA VAL A 663 -25.74 -34.22 -27.90
C VAL A 663 -24.58 -34.94 -27.19
N ILE A 664 -24.85 -36.02 -26.44
CA ILE A 664 -23.81 -36.84 -25.79
C ILE A 664 -23.13 -37.84 -26.77
N GLY A 665 -23.70 -38.02 -27.98
CA GLY A 665 -23.13 -38.89 -29.02
C GLY A 665 -22.07 -38.23 -29.92
N ALA A 666 -21.89 -36.91 -29.88
CA ALA A 666 -21.02 -36.18 -30.82
C ALA A 666 -19.62 -35.83 -30.28
N VAL A 667 -19.34 -36.05 -28.99
CA VAL A 667 -18.02 -35.72 -28.38
C VAL A 667 -17.14 -36.96 -28.16
N VAL A 668 -17.68 -38.19 -28.25
CA VAL A 668 -16.91 -39.43 -28.05
C VAL A 668 -16.26 -39.98 -29.34
N LEU A 669 -16.48 -39.35 -30.51
CA LEU A 669 -15.97 -39.84 -31.81
C LEU A 669 -14.90 -38.96 -32.50
N VAL A 670 -14.34 -37.96 -31.82
CA VAL A 670 -13.25 -37.12 -32.39
C VAL A 670 -11.91 -37.26 -31.64
N ARG A 671 -11.77 -38.16 -30.65
CA ARG A 671 -10.49 -38.38 -29.93
C ARG A 671 -9.91 -39.80 -29.99
N ARG A 672 -10.21 -40.56 -31.04
CA ARG A 672 -9.39 -41.69 -31.47
C ARG A 672 -9.21 -41.64 -32.98
N GLY A 673 -8.19 -40.92 -33.44
CA GLY A 673 -7.83 -40.92 -34.85
C GLY A 673 -7.02 -39.73 -35.36
N ARG A 674 -6.04 -39.24 -34.59
CA ARG A 674 -4.76 -38.71 -35.09
C ARG A 674 -3.86 -38.32 -33.92
#